data_AF-A0A381Z3J5-F1
#
_entry.id   AF-A0A381Z3J5-F1
#
_cell.length_a   1.000
_cell.length_b   1.000
_cell.length_c   1.000
_cell.angle_alpha   90.00
_cell.angle_beta   90.00
_cell.angle_gamma   90.00
#
_symmetry.space_group_name_H-M   'P 1'
#
loop_
_entity.id
_entity.type
_entity.pdbx_description
1 polymer ?
#
loop_
_entity_poly.entity_id
_entity_poly.type
_entity_poly.pdbx_seq_one_letter_code
_entity_poly.pdbx_strand_id
1 'polypeptide(L)'
;MGLHQNKITSFWVVFVCSWVLESCAEPKTSEEIVTVELSNTLSNETIGDGGTGQVDKYFYDFDDAINATFFMYGGSRFDYTYDKYRQIFNDDPPPMTMANFPDHLLNVSPDSTHFLTRFTIDTLVLGGDTVTSEIGKIVPDSVQLFSSQFKNLESIEWDLDAEPSLQRYRLRNSDWVQADTMLYYADTFDVVAYWAVLDTPLIQEGILFVDSSEWRDTSYSFIKDDPIVFINNFEFERTQLSSDSLIFRINTDCNDNNEWDGAEEGIADYNGDGDSWDILAEANDNVDYNDDGDMEDIVYEFVDRGNGLLDPAEVFHDIDGNGEYDLNEPYEDRNCNDRWDDVETDDVGNDIFDDTEQYTLIDVDGDGTQEKQLYLIGEVPNNLLVNWNNPDDPEVMLTVELGDNMTDRWGTNYSDIIETVNFIDSKRQDIGDIDSMVTLYTRQVVGHITDENRQPDDYYITKTEWTTSNAGDIQRHYNYQIYSQDQHVNQLVYPSYFLPQGFYWSPNQIRNGFWHKQYLENEILYYTYNGLLRDGEQVDTAYYDTTNIAIYYIEKSFQVGMSQVTLPAANVKATDNGNGTWTCDRNNTIVTDADDCPSVDTTFSDCFKITHLLTMTMMGSGVEYGQKSFTWLAKDHGIVKSELFLRWTEHPFDEILSSVFGTPDSLGQLWVGYSRLD
;
A
#
# COMPACT_ATOMS: atom_id res chain seq x y z
N MET A 1 -10.70 -0.27 -14.00
CA MET A 1 -11.94 -0.85 -14.57
C MET A 1 -11.92 -2.34 -14.22
N GLY A 2 -12.99 -2.87 -13.62
CA GLY A 2 -13.13 -4.32 -13.37
C GLY A 2 -13.26 -4.69 -11.90
N LEU A 3 -14.51 -4.74 -11.43
CA LEU A 3 -14.94 -5.39 -10.20
C LEU A 3 -14.61 -6.89 -10.22
N HIS A 4 -14.38 -7.47 -9.05
CA HIS A 4 -14.87 -8.83 -8.78
C HIS A 4 -15.50 -8.91 -7.39
N GLN A 5 -16.83 -8.94 -7.40
CA GLN A 5 -17.62 -9.57 -6.36
C GLN A 5 -17.39 -11.08 -6.42
N ASN A 6 -17.31 -11.73 -5.27
CA ASN A 6 -17.89 -13.06 -5.09
C ASN A 6 -18.52 -13.10 -3.69
N LYS A 7 -19.84 -13.29 -3.69
CA LYS A 7 -20.59 -13.83 -2.55
C LYS A 7 -20.42 -15.35 -2.58
N ILE A 8 -20.27 -16.00 -1.43
CA ILE A 8 -20.96 -17.25 -1.07
C ILE A 8 -21.14 -17.22 0.47
N THR A 9 -22.41 -17.23 0.86
CA THR A 9 -23.05 -17.64 2.13
C THR A 9 -22.94 -19.16 2.31
N SER A 10 -22.91 -19.85 3.44
CA SER A 10 -23.02 -19.59 4.88
C SER A 10 -22.78 -20.95 5.56
N PHE A 11 -22.21 -21.02 6.77
CA PHE A 11 -22.62 -22.05 7.73
C PHE A 11 -22.60 -21.49 9.15
N TRP A 12 -23.71 -21.73 9.84
CA TRP A 12 -24.06 -21.18 11.15
C TRP A 12 -23.53 -22.09 12.26
N VAL A 13 -22.91 -21.49 13.28
CA VAL A 13 -22.97 -22.04 14.64
C VAL A 13 -23.66 -20.99 15.51
N VAL A 14 -24.85 -21.35 15.95
CA VAL A 14 -25.72 -20.59 16.84
C VAL A 14 -25.16 -20.71 18.26
N PHE A 15 -24.65 -19.61 18.82
CA PHE A 15 -24.53 -19.46 20.28
C PHE A 15 -25.52 -18.39 20.73
N VAL A 16 -26.67 -18.85 21.21
CA VAL A 16 -27.68 -18.00 21.85
C VAL A 16 -27.14 -17.54 23.19
N CYS A 17 -26.68 -16.29 23.25
CA CYS A 17 -26.55 -15.57 24.52
C CYS A 17 -27.46 -14.33 24.44
N SER A 18 -28.59 -14.41 25.15
CA SER A 18 -29.59 -13.36 25.29
C SER A 18 -28.96 -12.02 25.68
N TRP A 19 -29.00 -11.04 24.79
CA TRP A 19 -28.70 -9.65 25.07
C TRP A 19 -29.85 -9.04 25.89
N VAL A 20 -29.53 -8.64 27.12
CA VAL A 20 -30.33 -7.67 27.87
C VAL A 20 -30.14 -6.31 27.18
N LEU A 21 -31.22 -5.78 26.63
CA LEU A 21 -31.33 -4.40 26.18
C LEU A 21 -31.23 -3.47 27.41
N GLU A 22 -30.01 -3.05 27.77
CA GLU A 22 -29.84 -1.75 28.41
C GLU A 22 -29.61 -0.72 27.31
N SER A 23 -30.58 0.18 27.18
CA SER A 23 -30.39 1.42 26.44
C SER A 23 -29.21 2.17 27.07
N CYS A 24 -28.05 2.17 26.42
CA CYS A 24 -27.11 3.25 26.63
C CYS A 24 -27.78 4.51 26.08
N ALA A 25 -28.35 5.30 27.00
CA ALA A 25 -28.64 6.68 26.71
C ALA A 25 -27.36 7.30 26.14
N GLU A 26 -27.47 7.95 24.98
CA GLU A 26 -26.40 8.81 24.48
C GLU A 26 -25.93 9.68 25.64
N PRO A 27 -24.62 9.73 25.94
CA PRO A 27 -24.14 10.72 26.87
C PRO A 27 -24.64 12.05 26.33
N LYS A 28 -25.33 12.83 27.18
CA LYS A 28 -25.59 14.23 26.88
C LYS A 28 -24.25 14.93 26.83
N THR A 29 -23.59 14.86 25.69
CA THR A 29 -22.58 15.83 25.30
C THR A 29 -23.36 17.13 25.26
N SER A 30 -23.16 17.97 26.28
CA SER A 30 -23.29 19.39 26.04
C SER A 30 -22.38 19.67 24.85
N GLU A 31 -22.96 19.84 23.67
CA GLU A 31 -22.38 20.67 22.64
C GLU A 31 -22.28 22.08 23.24
N GLU A 32 -21.33 22.30 24.14
CA GLU A 32 -20.61 23.55 24.11
C GLU A 32 -19.90 23.53 22.76
N ILE A 33 -20.59 24.11 21.76
CA ILE A 33 -19.93 24.67 20.61
C ILE A 33 -18.92 25.64 21.22
N VAL A 34 -17.67 25.21 21.36
CA VAL A 34 -16.57 26.15 21.55
C VAL A 34 -16.48 26.92 20.25
N THR A 35 -17.30 27.97 20.15
CA THR A 35 -17.07 29.01 19.15
C THR A 35 -15.72 29.59 19.50
N VAL A 36 -14.69 29.25 18.72
CA VAL A 36 -13.40 29.95 18.81
C VAL A 36 -13.71 31.43 18.59
N GLU A 37 -13.62 32.24 19.63
CA GLU A 37 -13.77 33.68 19.51
C GLU A 37 -12.57 34.20 18.69
N LEU A 38 -12.78 34.42 17.40
CA LEU A 38 -11.76 34.99 16.52
C LEU A 38 -11.53 36.45 16.94
N SER A 39 -10.30 36.77 17.32
CA SER A 39 -9.90 38.15 17.64
C SER A 39 -9.48 38.89 16.36
N ASN A 40 -9.90 40.14 16.22
CA ASN A 40 -9.42 41.01 15.15
C ASN A 40 -9.28 42.45 15.64
N THR A 41 -8.05 42.96 15.60
CA THR A 41 -7.72 44.29 16.07
C THR A 41 -7.48 45.32 14.96
N LEU A 42 -7.59 44.93 13.68
CA LEU A 42 -7.30 45.82 12.55
C LEU A 42 -8.26 47.01 12.47
N SER A 43 -9.49 46.87 12.97
CA SER A 43 -10.45 47.97 13.03
C SER A 43 -10.22 48.94 14.20
N ASN A 44 -9.38 48.58 15.16
CA ASN A 44 -9.16 49.38 16.37
C ASN A 44 -8.13 50.48 16.08
N GLU A 45 -8.43 51.71 16.47
CA GLU A 45 -7.51 52.84 16.25
C GLU A 45 -6.27 52.79 17.17
N THR A 46 -6.40 52.20 18.37
CA THR A 46 -5.34 52.10 19.38
C THR A 46 -5.27 50.70 19.97
N ILE A 47 -4.08 50.10 19.95
CA ILE A 47 -3.82 48.73 20.43
C ILE A 47 -2.41 48.63 21.06
N GLY A 48 -2.20 47.61 21.89
CA GLY A 48 -0.94 47.36 22.58
C GLY A 48 -0.50 48.51 23.48
N ASP A 49 0.82 48.73 23.56
CA ASP A 49 1.41 49.86 24.27
C ASP A 49 1.53 51.16 23.42
N GLY A 50 1.06 51.11 22.17
CA GLY A 50 1.14 52.21 21.20
C GLY A 50 2.43 52.22 20.37
N GLY A 51 3.31 51.24 20.51
CA GLY A 51 4.47 51.03 19.63
C GLY A 51 4.04 50.77 18.19
N THR A 52 4.50 51.59 17.26
CA THR A 52 4.21 51.43 15.83
C THR A 52 5.45 51.69 14.97
N GLY A 53 5.52 51.03 13.82
CA GLY A 53 6.60 51.22 12.84
C GLY A 53 6.11 51.01 11.42
N GLN A 54 6.64 51.77 10.46
CA GLN A 54 6.29 51.57 9.05
C GLN A 54 6.87 50.25 8.53
N VAL A 55 6.07 49.46 7.83
CA VAL A 55 6.45 48.09 7.45
C VAL A 55 7.68 48.05 6.52
N ASP A 56 7.82 49.03 5.64
CA ASP A 56 8.98 49.26 4.75
C ASP A 56 10.30 49.50 5.52
N LYS A 57 10.23 49.98 6.76
CA LYS A 57 11.40 50.13 7.64
C LYS A 57 11.78 48.88 8.42
N TYR A 58 10.92 47.87 8.51
CA TYR A 58 11.18 46.68 9.34
C TYR A 58 11.24 45.38 8.54
N PHE A 59 10.52 45.28 7.43
CA PHE A 59 10.70 44.21 6.45
C PHE A 59 11.72 44.67 5.39
N TYR A 60 11.47 44.42 4.12
CA TYR A 60 12.31 44.93 3.04
C TYR A 60 11.59 46.08 2.33
N ASP A 61 12.35 47.13 2.04
CA ASP A 61 11.93 48.12 1.05
C ASP A 61 12.13 47.48 -0.32
N PHE A 62 11.03 47.25 -1.01
CA PHE A 62 11.05 46.55 -2.29
C PHE A 62 11.64 47.39 -3.44
N ASP A 63 11.76 48.71 -3.26
CA ASP A 63 12.46 49.59 -4.19
C ASP A 63 13.99 49.50 -4.02
N ASP A 64 14.46 49.01 -2.87
CA ASP A 64 15.88 48.83 -2.57
C ASP A 64 16.40 47.45 -2.99
N ALA A 65 17.71 47.37 -3.23
CA ALA A 65 18.38 46.11 -3.53
C ALA A 65 18.48 45.24 -2.26
N ILE A 66 17.65 44.19 -2.16
CA ILE A 66 17.75 43.21 -1.07
C ILE A 66 18.97 42.34 -1.33
N ASN A 67 19.83 42.21 -0.30
CA ASN A 67 20.93 41.26 -0.24
C ASN A 67 21.18 40.89 1.23
N ALA A 68 20.49 39.86 1.69
CA ALA A 68 20.57 39.36 3.06
C ALA A 68 21.23 37.99 3.10
N THR A 69 22.07 37.73 4.10
CA THR A 69 22.69 36.42 4.33
C THR A 69 22.40 35.96 5.75
N PHE A 70 21.93 34.73 5.87
CA PHE A 70 21.47 34.11 7.11
C PHE A 70 22.30 32.87 7.44
N PHE A 71 22.46 32.58 8.73
CA PHE A 71 22.86 31.26 9.18
C PHE A 71 21.66 30.33 9.20
N MET A 72 21.76 29.21 8.47
CA MET A 72 20.66 28.26 8.34
C MET A 72 20.85 27.06 9.28
N TYR A 73 19.81 26.77 10.06
CA TYR A 73 19.71 25.60 10.94
C TYR A 73 18.48 24.77 10.53
N GLY A 74 18.68 23.59 9.93
CA GLY A 74 17.58 22.74 9.44
C GLY A 74 17.49 21.38 10.10
N GLY A 75 16.28 20.82 10.19
CA GLY A 75 16.01 19.43 10.57
C GLY A 75 16.38 19.11 12.03
N SER A 76 17.08 17.99 12.25
CA SER A 76 17.53 17.51 13.58
C SER A 76 18.51 18.44 14.32
N ARG A 77 18.76 19.64 13.78
CA ARG A 77 19.75 20.61 14.25
C ARG A 77 19.13 21.90 14.79
N PHE A 78 17.79 21.98 14.87
CA PHE A 78 17.08 23.17 15.32
C PHE A 78 17.45 23.58 16.77
N ASP A 79 17.79 22.62 17.63
CA ASP A 79 18.20 22.88 19.03
C ASP A 79 19.66 23.36 19.19
N TYR A 80 20.38 23.58 18.10
CA TYR A 80 21.74 24.14 18.16
C TYR A 80 21.66 25.67 18.10
N THR A 81 22.03 26.32 19.20
CA THR A 81 22.47 27.72 19.13
C THR A 81 23.77 27.80 18.32
N TYR A 82 24.10 28.98 17.79
CA TYR A 82 25.37 29.22 17.10
C TYR A 82 26.58 28.66 17.86
N ASP A 83 26.70 28.93 19.16
CA ASP A 83 27.79 28.41 19.99
C ASP A 83 27.81 26.88 20.07
N LYS A 84 26.63 26.25 20.20
CA LYS A 84 26.52 24.79 20.27
C LYS A 84 26.85 24.14 18.92
N TYR A 85 26.47 24.78 17.81
CA TYR A 85 26.85 24.34 16.46
C TYR A 85 28.37 24.36 16.29
N ARG A 86 29.00 25.49 16.61
CA ARG A 86 30.46 25.69 16.57
C ARG A 86 31.21 24.70 17.45
N GLN A 87 30.70 24.38 18.63
CA GLN A 87 31.33 23.38 19.52
C GLN A 87 31.38 21.98 18.90
N ILE A 88 30.42 21.64 18.04
CA ILE A 88 30.29 20.30 17.47
C ILE A 88 31.03 20.21 16.13
N PHE A 89 30.88 21.22 15.28
CA PHE A 89 31.39 21.20 13.90
C PHE A 89 32.68 22.02 13.70
N ASN A 90 33.06 22.84 14.68
CA ASN A 90 34.20 23.76 14.61
C ASN A 90 34.15 24.71 13.40
N ASP A 91 32.94 25.06 12.96
CA ASP A 91 32.67 25.94 11.82
C ASP A 91 31.36 26.72 12.03
N ASP A 92 31.17 27.81 11.29
CA ASP A 92 29.91 28.56 11.23
C ASP A 92 28.81 27.71 10.56
N PRO A 93 27.53 27.91 10.90
CA PRO A 93 26.43 27.28 10.18
C PRO A 93 26.46 27.65 8.69
N PRO A 94 25.94 26.79 7.79
CA PRO A 94 25.92 27.06 6.36
C PRO A 94 25.16 28.37 6.07
N PRO A 95 25.71 29.25 5.22
CA PRO A 95 25.05 30.48 4.83
C PRO A 95 23.91 30.19 3.84
N MET A 96 22.86 31.01 3.94
CA MET A 96 21.77 31.11 2.98
C MET A 96 21.63 32.56 2.55
N THR A 97 21.73 32.86 1.27
CA THR A 97 21.66 34.23 0.75
C THR A 97 20.34 34.44 0.05
N MET A 98 19.66 35.55 0.34
CA MET A 98 18.46 36.01 -0.33
C MET A 98 18.73 37.34 -0.99
N ALA A 99 18.48 37.44 -2.29
CA ALA A 99 18.70 38.66 -3.05
C ALA A 99 17.58 38.93 -4.06
N ASN A 100 17.45 40.19 -4.46
CA ASN A 100 16.58 40.57 -5.58
C ASN A 100 16.97 39.79 -6.85
N PHE A 101 15.97 39.34 -7.61
CA PHE A 101 16.20 38.51 -8.79
C PHE A 101 15.63 39.11 -10.10
N PRO A 102 15.88 40.38 -10.45
CA PRO A 102 15.35 40.96 -11.69
C PRO A 102 16.16 40.56 -12.94
N ASP A 103 17.47 40.38 -12.82
CA ASP A 103 18.39 40.31 -13.97
C ASP A 103 18.18 39.08 -14.87
N HIS A 104 17.66 38.01 -14.29
CA HIS A 104 17.43 36.73 -14.97
C HIS A 104 15.96 36.37 -15.11
N LEU A 105 15.06 37.26 -14.71
CA LEU A 105 13.63 37.04 -14.75
C LEU A 105 13.07 37.39 -16.13
N LEU A 106 12.39 36.43 -16.75
CA LEU A 106 11.65 36.63 -17.99
C LEU A 106 10.16 36.58 -17.70
N ASN A 107 9.45 37.60 -18.18
CA ASN A 107 8.00 37.72 -18.07
C ASN A 107 7.38 37.16 -19.35
N VAL A 108 6.53 36.16 -19.20
CA VAL A 108 5.90 35.47 -20.32
C VAL A 108 4.39 35.66 -20.27
N SER A 109 3.84 36.10 -21.39
CA SER A 109 2.42 36.31 -21.63
C SER A 109 1.85 35.28 -22.63
N PRO A 110 0.52 35.11 -22.74
CA PRO A 110 -0.09 34.13 -23.66
C PRO A 110 0.24 34.31 -25.14
N ASP A 111 0.62 35.52 -25.58
CA ASP A 111 1.03 35.83 -26.96
C ASP A 111 2.52 35.53 -27.23
N SER A 112 3.30 35.18 -26.21
CA SER A 112 4.74 34.91 -26.30
C SER A 112 5.08 33.51 -26.86
N THR A 113 4.37 33.09 -27.91
CA THR A 113 4.50 31.77 -28.57
C THR A 113 5.91 31.46 -29.07
N HIS A 114 6.74 32.48 -29.32
CA HIS A 114 8.13 32.33 -29.73
C HIS A 114 8.97 31.55 -28.69
N PHE A 115 8.63 31.59 -27.40
CA PHE A 115 9.30 30.84 -26.33
C PHE A 115 9.09 29.33 -26.38
N LEU A 116 8.09 28.85 -27.15
CA LEU A 116 7.81 27.43 -27.37
C LEU A 116 8.66 26.82 -28.50
N THR A 117 9.42 27.65 -29.23
CA THR A 117 10.23 27.16 -30.36
C THR A 117 11.32 26.22 -29.84
N ARG A 118 11.30 24.98 -30.34
CA ARG A 118 12.28 23.94 -29.99
C ARG A 118 13.47 23.98 -30.93
N PHE A 119 14.66 23.91 -30.35
CA PHE A 119 15.93 23.84 -31.07
C PHE A 119 16.62 22.52 -30.73
N THR A 120 17.14 21.82 -31.73
CA THR A 120 17.85 20.54 -31.53
C THR A 120 19.17 20.76 -30.79
N ILE A 121 19.52 19.81 -29.94
CA ILE A 121 20.83 19.75 -29.29
C ILE A 121 21.58 18.56 -29.90
N ASP A 122 22.61 18.85 -30.68
CA ASP A 122 23.41 17.80 -31.31
C ASP A 122 24.31 17.10 -30.28
N THR A 123 24.88 17.86 -29.34
CA THR A 123 25.72 17.34 -28.25
C THR A 123 25.62 18.27 -27.04
N LEU A 124 25.29 17.70 -25.88
CA LEU A 124 25.29 18.37 -24.59
C LEU A 124 26.27 17.67 -23.66
N VAL A 125 27.22 18.42 -23.09
CA VAL A 125 28.12 17.89 -22.06
C VAL A 125 27.64 18.41 -20.71
N LEU A 126 27.20 17.51 -19.83
CA LEU A 126 26.79 17.82 -18.45
C LEU A 126 27.79 17.17 -17.49
N GLY A 127 28.73 17.99 -16.99
CA GLY A 127 29.81 17.49 -16.13
C GLY A 127 30.72 16.53 -16.88
N GLY A 128 30.70 15.25 -16.47
CA GLY A 128 31.45 14.17 -17.12
C GLY A 128 30.66 13.37 -18.17
N ASP A 129 29.36 13.65 -18.33
CA ASP A 129 28.47 12.91 -19.22
C ASP A 129 28.24 13.67 -20.53
N THR A 130 28.14 12.96 -21.66
CA THR A 130 27.89 13.55 -22.98
C THR A 130 26.60 12.99 -23.53
N VAL A 131 25.53 13.79 -23.49
CA VAL A 131 24.25 13.48 -24.12
C VAL A 131 24.34 13.91 -25.59
N THR A 132 24.53 12.96 -26.49
CA THR A 132 24.40 13.18 -27.93
C THR A 132 23.03 12.74 -28.40
N SER A 133 22.42 13.52 -29.29
CA SER A 133 21.32 13.00 -30.08
C SER A 133 21.88 11.88 -30.97
N GLU A 134 21.41 10.66 -30.80
CA GLU A 134 21.92 9.47 -31.47
C GLU A 134 20.74 8.70 -32.09
N ILE A 135 20.82 8.49 -33.41
CA ILE A 135 19.84 7.72 -34.16
C ILE A 135 20.23 6.24 -34.06
N GLY A 136 19.28 5.38 -33.69
CA GLY A 136 19.47 3.94 -33.60
C GLY A 136 20.43 3.50 -32.48
N LYS A 137 20.33 4.11 -31.30
CA LYS A 137 21.09 3.71 -30.13
C LYS A 137 20.67 2.30 -29.70
N ILE A 138 21.65 1.40 -29.58
CA ILE A 138 21.41 0.00 -29.18
C ILE A 138 21.60 -0.13 -27.67
N VAL A 139 20.55 -0.53 -26.96
CA VAL A 139 20.56 -0.74 -25.50
C VAL A 139 20.26 -2.21 -25.19
N PRO A 140 21.21 -2.96 -24.60
CA PRO A 140 20.96 -4.34 -24.18
C PRO A 140 20.06 -4.38 -22.94
N ASP A 141 19.15 -5.35 -22.92
CA ASP A 141 18.25 -5.59 -21.79
C ASP A 141 17.89 -7.09 -21.68
N SER A 142 17.14 -7.47 -20.64
CA SER A 142 16.76 -8.85 -20.38
C SER A 142 15.38 -8.99 -19.75
N VAL A 143 14.71 -10.09 -20.05
CA VAL A 143 13.41 -10.45 -19.48
C VAL A 143 13.48 -11.83 -18.82
N GLN A 144 12.97 -11.93 -17.59
CA GLN A 144 12.91 -13.19 -16.84
C GLN A 144 11.49 -13.78 -16.91
N LEU A 145 11.38 -15.02 -17.35
CA LEU A 145 10.14 -15.78 -17.40
C LEU A 145 10.16 -16.90 -16.35
N PHE A 146 9.03 -17.08 -15.68
CA PHE A 146 8.84 -18.13 -14.68
C PHE A 146 7.74 -19.09 -15.11
N SER A 147 7.94 -20.39 -14.96
CA SER A 147 6.87 -21.38 -15.08
C SER A 147 5.83 -21.22 -13.96
N SER A 148 4.66 -21.81 -14.17
CA SER A 148 3.69 -22.09 -13.10
C SER A 148 4.34 -22.98 -12.05
N GLN A 149 3.96 -22.75 -10.78
CA GLN A 149 4.34 -23.61 -9.67
C GLN A 149 3.37 -24.80 -9.57
N PHE A 150 3.89 -25.99 -9.35
CA PHE A 150 3.10 -27.19 -9.08
C PHE A 150 3.80 -28.10 -8.08
N LYS A 151 3.07 -29.09 -7.55
CA LYS A 151 3.61 -30.16 -6.73
C LYS A 151 3.35 -31.51 -7.39
N ASN A 152 4.25 -32.45 -7.18
CA ASN A 152 4.09 -33.83 -7.57
C ASN A 152 3.34 -34.59 -6.49
N LEU A 153 2.39 -35.43 -6.87
CA LEU A 153 1.77 -36.39 -5.97
C LEU A 153 2.70 -37.60 -5.83
N GLU A 154 3.27 -37.80 -4.65
CA GLU A 154 4.28 -38.84 -4.40
C GLU A 154 3.66 -40.14 -3.92
N SER A 155 2.69 -40.06 -3.01
CA SER A 155 1.94 -41.20 -2.50
C SER A 155 0.58 -40.76 -1.96
N ILE A 156 -0.28 -41.74 -1.72
CA ILE A 156 -1.53 -41.57 -1.00
C ILE A 156 -1.56 -42.59 0.14
N GLU A 157 -1.89 -42.15 1.35
CA GLU A 157 -1.82 -42.98 2.55
C GLU A 157 -3.15 -42.92 3.32
N TRP A 158 -3.67 -44.06 3.76
CA TRP A 158 -4.85 -44.10 4.64
C TRP A 158 -4.50 -43.56 6.03
N ASP A 159 -5.29 -42.60 6.53
CA ASP A 159 -5.03 -41.93 7.80
C ASP A 159 -5.62 -42.72 8.98
N LEU A 160 -4.87 -43.71 9.48
CA LEU A 160 -5.23 -44.52 10.66
C LEU A 160 -5.21 -43.73 11.98
N ASP A 161 -4.62 -42.54 12.01
CA ASP A 161 -4.57 -41.69 13.22
C ASP A 161 -5.88 -40.90 13.44
N ALA A 162 -6.77 -40.88 12.44
CA ALA A 162 -8.07 -40.22 12.53
C ALA A 162 -9.10 -41.06 13.33
N GLU A 163 -10.16 -40.40 13.83
CA GLU A 163 -11.32 -41.11 14.38
C GLU A 163 -11.93 -42.04 13.32
N PRO A 164 -12.46 -43.24 13.66
CA PRO A 164 -12.89 -44.24 12.68
C PRO A 164 -13.79 -43.71 11.57
N SER A 165 -14.80 -42.89 11.91
CA SER A 165 -15.72 -42.26 10.95
C SER A 165 -15.11 -41.12 10.10
N LEU A 166 -13.86 -40.74 10.37
CA LEU A 166 -13.11 -39.69 9.67
C LEU A 166 -11.87 -40.22 8.96
N GLN A 167 -11.57 -41.53 9.09
CA GLN A 167 -10.47 -42.16 8.37
C GLN A 167 -10.72 -42.09 6.86
N ARG A 168 -9.67 -41.74 6.12
CA ARG A 168 -9.69 -41.57 4.66
C ARG A 168 -8.26 -41.48 4.12
N TYR A 169 -8.12 -41.57 2.82
CA TYR A 169 -6.84 -41.34 2.16
C TYR A 169 -6.37 -39.87 2.24
N ARG A 170 -5.08 -39.69 2.48
CA ARG A 170 -4.37 -38.42 2.51
C ARG A 170 -3.32 -38.36 1.40
N LEU A 171 -3.39 -37.31 0.59
CA LEU A 171 -2.42 -37.07 -0.48
C LEU A 171 -1.10 -36.54 0.09
N ARG A 172 0.02 -37.17 -0.28
CA ARG A 172 1.39 -36.73 0.02
C ARG A 172 2.00 -36.09 -1.23
N ASN A 173 2.31 -34.80 -1.11
CA ASN A 173 2.84 -34.02 -2.22
C ASN A 173 4.28 -33.57 -1.95
N SER A 174 5.06 -33.44 -3.02
CA SER A 174 6.43 -32.91 -2.99
C SER A 174 6.52 -31.44 -2.55
N ASP A 175 7.75 -30.94 -2.46
CA ASP A 175 8.01 -29.50 -2.48
C ASP A 175 7.59 -28.86 -3.82
N TRP A 176 7.41 -27.53 -3.82
CA TRP A 176 7.05 -26.78 -5.02
C TRP A 176 8.12 -26.90 -6.10
N VAL A 177 7.69 -27.26 -7.31
CA VAL A 177 8.52 -27.30 -8.51
C VAL A 177 8.25 -26.05 -9.35
N GLN A 178 9.33 -25.41 -9.80
CA GLN A 178 9.31 -24.25 -10.70
C GLN A 178 10.60 -24.19 -11.51
N ALA A 179 10.53 -23.67 -12.73
CA ALA A 179 11.69 -23.30 -13.51
C ALA A 179 11.60 -21.84 -13.97
N ASP A 180 12.74 -21.24 -14.25
CA ASP A 180 12.84 -19.90 -14.80
C ASP A 180 13.87 -19.84 -15.94
N THR A 181 13.75 -18.82 -16.77
CA THR A 181 14.72 -18.55 -17.84
C THR A 181 14.91 -17.04 -18.03
N MET A 182 16.11 -16.66 -18.45
CA MET A 182 16.48 -15.27 -18.75
C MET A 182 16.70 -15.13 -20.25
N LEU A 183 15.94 -14.25 -20.90
CA LEU A 183 16.06 -13.95 -22.32
C LEU A 183 16.69 -12.57 -22.50
N TYR A 184 17.79 -12.51 -23.23
CA TYR A 184 18.50 -11.26 -23.52
C TYR A 184 18.07 -10.72 -24.88
N TYR A 185 17.82 -9.41 -24.94
CA TYR A 185 17.49 -8.71 -26.18
C TYR A 185 18.21 -7.37 -26.24
N ALA A 186 18.15 -6.70 -27.38
CA ALA A 186 18.66 -5.35 -27.56
C ALA A 186 17.59 -4.49 -28.19
N ASP A 187 17.23 -3.40 -27.51
CA ASP A 187 16.34 -2.38 -28.03
C ASP A 187 17.16 -1.39 -28.89
N THR A 188 16.57 -0.89 -29.97
CA THR A 188 17.19 0.09 -30.86
C THR A 188 16.23 1.26 -31.06
N PHE A 189 16.56 2.41 -30.47
CA PHE A 189 15.71 3.60 -30.48
C PHE A 189 16.49 4.89 -30.71
N ASP A 190 15.78 5.91 -31.15
CA ASP A 190 16.36 7.23 -31.40
C ASP A 190 16.37 8.07 -30.13
N VAL A 191 17.53 8.62 -29.77
CA VAL A 191 17.67 9.60 -28.67
C VAL A 191 17.77 10.98 -29.27
N VAL A 192 16.84 11.88 -28.92
CA VAL A 192 16.84 13.25 -29.42
C VAL A 192 16.71 14.23 -28.27
N ALA A 193 17.60 15.22 -28.22
CA ALA A 193 17.56 16.28 -27.24
C ALA A 193 17.14 17.61 -27.89
N TYR A 194 16.26 18.35 -27.22
CA TYR A 194 15.85 19.70 -27.61
C TYR A 194 16.02 20.66 -26.45
N TRP A 195 16.20 21.94 -26.75
CA TRP A 195 15.94 23.01 -25.79
C TRP A 195 14.86 23.96 -26.29
N ALA A 196 14.09 24.51 -25.36
CA ALA A 196 13.17 25.60 -25.57
C ALA A 196 13.19 26.53 -24.34
N VAL A 197 12.59 27.71 -24.41
CA VAL A 197 12.44 28.53 -23.19
C VAL A 197 11.36 27.92 -22.30
N LEU A 198 10.24 27.52 -22.90
CA LEU A 198 9.11 26.87 -22.24
C LEU A 198 8.66 25.63 -23.01
N ASP A 199 8.05 24.69 -22.28
CA ASP A 199 7.35 23.57 -22.90
C ASP A 199 5.92 23.96 -23.32
N THR A 200 5.34 23.16 -24.20
CA THR A 200 3.96 23.28 -24.68
C THR A 200 2.98 22.52 -23.79
N PRO A 201 1.75 23.03 -23.59
CA PRO A 201 1.20 24.27 -24.12
C PRO A 201 1.68 25.51 -23.32
N LEU A 202 1.66 26.68 -23.97
CA LEU A 202 1.89 27.96 -23.28
C LEU A 202 0.73 28.27 -22.32
N ILE A 203 0.99 29.19 -21.38
CA ILE A 203 -0.06 29.76 -20.54
C ILE A 203 -1.18 30.37 -21.39
N GLN A 204 -2.42 30.25 -20.90
CA GLN A 204 -3.62 30.75 -21.57
C GLN A 204 -3.99 32.17 -21.12
N GLU A 205 -3.66 32.51 -19.87
CA GLU A 205 -3.96 33.78 -19.21
C GLU A 205 -2.89 34.13 -18.17
N GLY A 206 -2.83 35.41 -17.81
CA GLY A 206 -1.93 35.91 -16.76
C GLY A 206 -0.46 36.06 -17.17
N ILE A 207 0.42 36.00 -16.17
CA ILE A 207 1.87 36.23 -16.28
C ILE A 207 2.61 35.00 -15.75
N LEU A 208 3.55 34.47 -16.53
CA LEU A 208 4.47 33.42 -16.11
C LEU A 208 5.88 34.00 -15.96
N PHE A 209 6.43 33.85 -14.76
CA PHE A 209 7.81 34.20 -14.45
C PHE A 209 8.73 33.00 -14.67
N VAL A 210 9.83 33.24 -15.37
CA VAL A 210 10.79 32.21 -15.76
C VAL A 210 12.20 32.66 -15.43
N ASP A 211 12.97 31.77 -14.81
CA ASP A 211 14.39 31.99 -14.53
C ASP A 211 15.23 31.58 -15.74
N SER A 212 15.82 32.57 -16.41
CA SER A 212 16.69 32.39 -17.58
C SER A 212 18.11 31.93 -17.26
N SER A 213 18.47 31.78 -15.99
CA SER A 213 19.78 31.24 -15.55
C SER A 213 19.73 29.74 -15.27
N GLU A 214 18.56 29.21 -14.92
CA GLU A 214 18.38 27.80 -14.55
C GLU A 214 17.73 27.00 -15.69
N TRP A 215 18.12 25.73 -15.79
CA TRP A 215 17.55 24.77 -16.73
C TRP A 215 16.94 23.59 -15.97
N ARG A 216 15.87 23.06 -16.55
CA ARG A 216 15.20 21.83 -16.12
C ARG A 216 15.01 20.94 -17.34
N ASP A 217 15.27 19.66 -17.19
CA ASP A 217 15.01 18.67 -18.23
C ASP A 217 13.74 17.86 -17.96
N THR A 218 13.07 17.45 -19.03
CA THR A 218 11.97 16.49 -19.01
C THR A 218 12.19 15.47 -20.11
N SER A 219 12.15 14.18 -19.77
CA SER A 219 12.33 13.10 -20.75
C SER A 219 11.02 12.39 -21.03
N TYR A 220 10.76 12.12 -22.31
CA TYR A 220 9.59 11.41 -22.81
C TYR A 220 10.07 10.16 -23.56
N SER A 221 9.46 9.02 -23.24
CA SER A 221 9.66 7.76 -23.97
C SER A 221 8.45 7.49 -24.85
N PHE A 222 8.67 7.36 -26.15
CA PHE A 222 7.66 6.94 -27.11
C PHE A 222 7.83 5.45 -27.39
N ILE A 223 6.77 4.68 -27.18
CA ILE A 223 6.74 3.23 -27.35
C ILE A 223 6.00 2.94 -28.67
N LYS A 224 6.52 2.01 -29.46
CA LYS A 224 5.85 1.53 -30.69
C LYS A 224 4.54 0.82 -30.34
N ASP A 225 3.61 0.82 -31.29
CA ASP A 225 2.34 0.11 -31.14
C ASP A 225 2.54 -1.42 -31.05
N ASP A 226 3.59 -1.94 -31.70
CA ASP A 226 3.96 -3.35 -31.69
C ASP A 226 4.99 -3.64 -30.58
N PRO A 227 4.64 -4.40 -29.53
CA PRO A 227 5.57 -4.78 -28.48
C PRO A 227 6.50 -5.92 -28.92
N ILE A 228 7.64 -6.04 -28.24
CA ILE A 228 8.53 -7.20 -28.35
C ILE A 228 7.91 -8.36 -27.56
N VAL A 229 7.65 -9.48 -28.24
CA VAL A 229 7.00 -10.65 -27.65
C VAL A 229 8.01 -11.75 -27.40
N PHE A 230 8.07 -12.22 -26.15
CA PHE A 230 8.88 -13.36 -25.72
C PHE A 230 7.97 -14.52 -25.34
N ILE A 231 8.26 -15.70 -25.87
CA ILE A 231 7.55 -16.94 -25.55
C ILE A 231 8.58 -17.99 -25.17
N ASN A 232 8.41 -18.60 -24.01
CA ASN A 232 9.19 -19.76 -23.59
C ASN A 232 8.28 -20.92 -23.20
N ASN A 233 8.68 -22.13 -23.59
CA ASN A 233 7.99 -23.36 -23.23
C ASN A 233 8.83 -24.09 -22.19
N PHE A 234 8.26 -24.32 -21.02
CA PHE A 234 8.85 -25.16 -19.98
C PHE A 234 8.26 -26.55 -20.07
N GLU A 235 9.11 -27.55 -20.25
CA GLU A 235 8.71 -28.96 -20.30
C GLU A 235 8.91 -29.58 -18.91
N PHE A 236 7.86 -30.21 -18.39
CA PHE A 236 7.89 -30.87 -17.09
C PHE A 236 7.28 -32.26 -17.18
N GLU A 237 7.79 -33.15 -16.33
CA GLU A 237 7.10 -34.38 -15.93
C GLU A 237 6.45 -34.11 -14.57
N ARG A 238 5.16 -34.46 -14.41
CA ARG A 238 4.44 -34.35 -13.14
C ARG A 238 3.76 -35.66 -12.80
N THR A 239 3.76 -36.01 -11.52
CA THR A 239 2.94 -37.11 -11.00
C THR A 239 1.60 -36.60 -10.48
N GLN A 240 0.53 -37.27 -10.86
CA GLN A 240 -0.85 -36.89 -10.52
C GLN A 240 -1.73 -38.14 -10.38
N LEU A 241 -2.96 -37.96 -9.88
CA LEU A 241 -3.96 -39.02 -9.95
C LEU A 241 -4.33 -39.32 -11.40
N SER A 242 -4.35 -40.60 -11.75
CA SER A 242 -4.89 -41.06 -13.03
C SER A 242 -6.39 -40.76 -13.13
N SER A 243 -6.88 -40.59 -14.37
CA SER A 243 -8.33 -40.50 -14.64
C SER A 243 -9.08 -41.73 -14.14
N ASP A 244 -8.40 -42.86 -14.09
CA ASP A 244 -8.98 -44.15 -13.74
C ASP A 244 -8.84 -44.45 -12.24
N SER A 245 -8.35 -43.48 -11.46
CA SER A 245 -8.21 -43.63 -10.02
C SER A 245 -9.56 -43.86 -9.33
N LEU A 246 -9.56 -44.83 -8.41
CA LEU A 246 -10.71 -45.19 -7.59
C LEU A 246 -10.82 -44.33 -6.32
N ILE A 247 -9.79 -43.55 -6.00
CA ILE A 247 -9.64 -42.86 -4.70
C ILE A 247 -10.83 -41.95 -4.35
N PHE A 248 -11.48 -41.34 -5.35
CA PHE A 248 -12.65 -40.46 -5.15
C PHE A 248 -13.96 -41.07 -5.62
N ARG A 249 -13.97 -42.35 -6.01
CA ARG A 249 -15.18 -43.00 -6.47
C ARG A 249 -16.02 -43.42 -5.26
N ILE A 250 -17.31 -43.17 -5.35
CA ILE A 250 -18.33 -43.61 -4.39
C ILE A 250 -19.07 -44.76 -5.06
N ASN A 251 -19.11 -45.92 -4.41
CA ASN A 251 -19.85 -47.08 -4.90
C ASN A 251 -21.36 -46.74 -4.96
N THR A 252 -22.02 -47.18 -6.03
CA THR A 252 -23.47 -47.05 -6.18
C THR A 252 -24.14 -48.36 -6.57
N ASP A 253 -23.37 -49.45 -6.62
CA ASP A 253 -23.80 -50.83 -6.81
C ASP A 253 -24.01 -51.46 -5.44
N CYS A 254 -25.13 -51.10 -4.79
CA CYS A 254 -25.34 -51.37 -3.37
C CYS A 254 -25.83 -52.78 -3.09
N ASN A 255 -26.30 -53.49 -4.11
CA ASN A 255 -26.49 -54.93 -4.03
C ASN A 255 -25.24 -55.72 -4.47
N ASP A 256 -24.15 -55.04 -4.88
CA ASP A 256 -22.89 -55.61 -5.37
C ASP A 256 -23.14 -56.72 -6.41
N ASN A 257 -23.75 -56.37 -7.55
CA ASN A 257 -23.99 -57.31 -8.65
C ASN A 257 -23.39 -56.87 -10.00
N ASN A 258 -22.79 -55.68 -10.05
CA ASN A 258 -22.15 -55.04 -11.20
C ASN A 258 -23.10 -54.81 -12.40
N GLU A 259 -24.40 -54.74 -12.15
CA GLU A 259 -25.44 -54.44 -13.13
C GLU A 259 -26.28 -53.25 -12.67
N TRP A 260 -26.59 -52.33 -13.60
CA TRP A 260 -27.47 -51.22 -13.25
C TRP A 260 -28.89 -51.69 -12.94
N ASP A 261 -29.32 -51.48 -11.69
CA ASP A 261 -30.64 -51.85 -11.21
C ASP A 261 -31.57 -50.66 -10.90
N GLY A 262 -32.88 -50.96 -10.85
CA GLY A 262 -33.90 -50.03 -10.39
C GLY A 262 -34.17 -50.19 -8.90
N ALA A 263 -34.83 -49.21 -8.30
CA ALA A 263 -35.18 -49.25 -6.88
C ALA A 263 -35.92 -50.54 -6.48
N GLU A 264 -35.71 -50.96 -5.25
CA GLU A 264 -36.40 -52.11 -4.66
C GLU A 264 -37.93 -51.91 -4.61
N GLU A 265 -38.65 -53.03 -4.57
CA GLU A 265 -40.11 -53.00 -4.61
C GLU A 265 -40.68 -52.86 -3.19
N GLY A 266 -41.32 -51.72 -2.92
CA GLY A 266 -42.14 -51.54 -1.73
C GLY A 266 -43.30 -52.55 -1.66
N ILE A 267 -43.50 -53.13 -0.49
CA ILE A 267 -44.52 -54.14 -0.19
C ILE A 267 -45.75 -53.47 0.47
N ALA A 268 -45.55 -52.89 1.65
CA ALA A 268 -46.61 -52.29 2.45
C ALA A 268 -46.04 -51.24 3.41
N ASP A 269 -46.74 -50.12 3.53
CA ASP A 269 -46.53 -49.07 4.55
C ASP A 269 -47.14 -49.55 5.88
N TYR A 270 -46.33 -50.22 6.69
CA TYR A 270 -46.73 -50.84 7.95
C TYR A 270 -46.83 -49.81 9.09
N ASN A 271 -46.01 -48.76 9.08
CA ASN A 271 -46.02 -47.73 10.12
C ASN A 271 -46.99 -46.55 9.84
N GLY A 272 -47.46 -46.40 8.60
CA GLY A 272 -48.44 -45.40 8.14
C GLY A 272 -47.89 -43.99 7.94
N ASP A 273 -46.59 -43.82 7.74
CA ASP A 273 -45.95 -42.52 7.59
C ASP A 273 -45.92 -41.99 6.14
N GLY A 274 -46.28 -42.86 5.18
CA GLY A 274 -46.52 -42.52 3.79
C GLY A 274 -45.40 -42.91 2.81
N ASP A 275 -44.42 -43.71 3.24
CA ASP A 275 -43.45 -44.37 2.38
C ASP A 275 -43.40 -45.90 2.65
N SER A 276 -42.42 -46.60 2.06
CA SER A 276 -42.35 -48.08 2.11
C SER A 276 -40.91 -48.58 1.99
N TRP A 277 -39.99 -47.88 2.65
CA TRP A 277 -38.54 -48.08 2.64
C TRP A 277 -37.98 -48.28 4.06
N ASP A 278 -38.86 -48.39 5.05
CA ASP A 278 -38.44 -48.57 6.44
C ASP A 278 -38.18 -50.03 6.79
N ILE A 279 -37.30 -50.20 7.78
CA ILE A 279 -37.04 -51.45 8.48
C ILE A 279 -37.51 -51.27 9.91
N LEU A 280 -38.53 -52.04 10.30
CA LEU A 280 -39.23 -51.91 11.56
C LEU A 280 -38.90 -53.09 12.46
N ALA A 281 -38.18 -52.83 13.55
CA ALA A 281 -37.86 -53.85 14.55
C ALA A 281 -38.94 -53.86 15.63
N GLU A 282 -39.86 -54.82 15.57
CA GLU A 282 -41.01 -54.93 16.48
C GLU A 282 -40.57 -55.06 17.94
N ALA A 283 -39.46 -55.76 18.20
CA ALA A 283 -38.87 -55.94 19.52
C ALA A 283 -38.41 -54.63 20.17
N ASN A 284 -37.97 -53.66 19.35
CA ASN A 284 -37.45 -52.38 19.84
C ASN A 284 -38.59 -51.39 20.14
N ASP A 285 -39.62 -51.38 19.30
CA ASP A 285 -40.73 -50.42 19.38
C ASP A 285 -41.94 -50.95 20.15
N ASN A 286 -41.96 -52.27 20.42
CA ASN A 286 -43.02 -52.98 21.12
C ASN A 286 -44.39 -52.80 20.42
N VAL A 287 -44.36 -52.74 19.09
CA VAL A 287 -45.49 -52.65 18.16
C VAL A 287 -45.41 -53.84 17.21
N ASP A 288 -46.51 -54.56 17.09
CA ASP A 288 -46.72 -55.62 16.09
C ASP A 288 -47.17 -54.91 14.80
N TYR A 289 -46.23 -54.71 13.87
CA TYR A 289 -46.40 -53.94 12.64
C TYR A 289 -47.09 -54.78 11.56
N ASN A 290 -46.83 -56.09 11.52
CA ASN A 290 -47.37 -56.99 10.50
C ASN A 290 -48.69 -57.69 10.93
N ASP A 291 -49.16 -57.47 12.16
CA ASP A 291 -50.36 -58.04 12.78
C ASP A 291 -50.34 -59.59 12.87
N ASP A 292 -49.15 -60.22 12.91
CA ASP A 292 -49.01 -61.68 12.93
C ASP A 292 -48.97 -62.29 14.34
N GLY A 293 -48.79 -61.45 15.36
CA GLY A 293 -48.80 -61.80 16.78
C GLY A 293 -47.45 -62.29 17.34
N ASP A 294 -46.38 -62.30 16.57
CA ASP A 294 -45.00 -62.26 17.06
C ASP A 294 -44.65 -60.80 17.43
N MET A 295 -43.66 -60.61 18.30
CA MET A 295 -43.17 -59.26 18.68
C MET A 295 -41.65 -59.17 18.56
N GLU A 296 -41.02 -60.18 17.97
CA GLU A 296 -39.58 -60.29 17.81
C GLU A 296 -39.15 -60.20 16.33
N ASP A 297 -40.06 -59.79 15.43
CA ASP A 297 -39.77 -59.71 14.00
C ASP A 297 -39.02 -58.42 13.62
N ILE A 298 -38.24 -58.54 12.55
CA ILE A 298 -37.81 -57.42 11.72
C ILE A 298 -38.74 -57.41 10.51
N VAL A 299 -39.55 -56.35 10.39
CA VAL A 299 -40.53 -56.17 9.32
C VAL A 299 -39.98 -55.17 8.33
N TYR A 300 -39.76 -55.64 7.10
CA TYR A 300 -39.34 -54.81 5.98
C TYR A 300 -40.58 -54.32 5.24
N GLU A 301 -40.62 -53.02 4.95
CA GLU A 301 -41.66 -52.45 4.11
C GLU A 301 -41.39 -52.65 2.60
N PHE A 302 -40.25 -53.23 2.24
CA PHE A 302 -39.78 -53.48 0.88
C PHE A 302 -39.22 -54.90 0.70
N VAL A 303 -38.98 -55.29 -0.55
CA VAL A 303 -38.27 -56.53 -0.89
C VAL A 303 -36.77 -56.24 -0.91
N ASP A 304 -36.08 -56.59 0.16
CA ASP A 304 -34.61 -56.58 0.29
C ASP A 304 -34.01 -57.72 -0.55
N ARG A 305 -33.35 -57.40 -1.67
CA ARG A 305 -32.88 -58.37 -2.66
C ARG A 305 -31.35 -58.49 -2.63
N GLY A 306 -30.87 -59.70 -2.34
CA GLY A 306 -29.48 -60.06 -2.59
C GLY A 306 -29.15 -60.15 -4.09
N ASN A 307 -27.85 -60.26 -4.40
CA ASN A 307 -27.32 -60.35 -5.77
C ASN A 307 -27.42 -61.74 -6.40
N GLY A 308 -27.94 -62.76 -5.70
CA GLY A 308 -28.00 -64.12 -6.22
C GLY A 308 -26.68 -64.90 -6.04
N LEU A 309 -25.72 -64.35 -5.29
CA LEU A 309 -24.45 -64.97 -4.92
C LEU A 309 -24.41 -65.17 -3.39
N LEU A 310 -23.39 -65.89 -2.92
CA LEU A 310 -23.05 -65.92 -1.50
C LEU A 310 -21.73 -65.18 -1.38
N ASP A 311 -21.78 -64.01 -0.76
CA ASP A 311 -20.68 -63.08 -0.73
C ASP A 311 -19.65 -63.45 0.35
N PRO A 312 -18.33 -63.33 0.05
CA PRO A 312 -17.31 -63.45 1.08
C PRO A 312 -17.45 -62.29 2.07
N ALA A 313 -16.86 -62.42 3.27
CA ALA A 313 -16.80 -61.31 4.21
C ALA A 313 -16.13 -60.08 3.58
N GLU A 314 -16.54 -58.89 4.00
CA GLU A 314 -15.90 -57.65 3.60
C GLU A 314 -14.47 -57.57 4.13
N VAL A 315 -13.58 -56.96 3.34
CA VAL A 315 -12.16 -56.93 3.65
C VAL A 315 -11.86 -55.75 4.56
N PHE A 316 -11.27 -56.02 5.71
CA PHE A 316 -10.88 -55.00 6.67
C PHE A 316 -9.37 -55.03 6.95
N HIS A 317 -8.85 -53.92 7.45
CA HIS A 317 -7.48 -53.85 7.93
C HIS A 317 -7.40 -54.15 9.42
N ASP A 318 -6.95 -55.35 9.78
CA ASP A 318 -6.69 -55.78 11.15
C ASP A 318 -5.53 -54.97 11.77
N ILE A 319 -5.86 -53.96 12.58
CA ILE A 319 -4.93 -53.01 13.19
C ILE A 319 -4.21 -53.67 14.38
N ASP A 320 -4.89 -54.51 15.15
CA ASP A 320 -4.37 -55.07 16.41
C ASP A 320 -3.78 -56.48 16.26
N GLY A 321 -4.01 -57.13 15.11
CA GLY A 321 -3.50 -58.43 14.72
C GLY A 321 -4.27 -59.61 15.32
N ASN A 322 -5.53 -59.42 15.74
CA ASN A 322 -6.33 -60.44 16.42
C ASN A 322 -7.09 -61.37 15.44
N GLY A 323 -7.23 -60.98 14.16
CA GLY A 323 -7.92 -61.72 13.12
C GLY A 323 -9.46 -61.64 13.14
N GLU A 324 -10.03 -60.70 13.90
CA GLU A 324 -11.46 -60.39 14.02
C GLU A 324 -11.67 -58.88 13.76
N TYR A 325 -12.80 -58.50 13.18
CA TYR A 325 -13.10 -57.09 12.91
C TYR A 325 -13.43 -56.31 14.19
N ASP A 326 -12.77 -55.16 14.37
CA ASP A 326 -13.07 -54.19 15.41
C ASP A 326 -13.65 -52.87 14.84
N LEU A 327 -14.52 -52.20 15.61
CA LEU A 327 -15.19 -50.94 15.21
C LEU A 327 -14.24 -49.77 14.83
N ASN A 328 -12.94 -49.87 15.12
CA ASN A 328 -11.94 -48.86 14.78
C ASN A 328 -11.11 -49.21 13.54
N GLU A 329 -11.41 -50.34 12.89
CA GLU A 329 -10.71 -50.83 11.72
C GLU A 329 -11.42 -50.39 10.44
N PRO A 330 -10.69 -49.90 9.44
CA PRO A 330 -11.29 -49.56 8.17
C PRO A 330 -11.60 -50.84 7.39
N TYR A 331 -12.73 -50.85 6.69
CA TYR A 331 -13.18 -51.94 5.85
C TYR A 331 -13.68 -51.43 4.49
N GLU A 332 -13.75 -52.34 3.52
CA GLU A 332 -14.38 -52.11 2.22
C GLU A 332 -15.88 -52.36 2.33
N ASP A 333 -16.67 -51.28 2.41
CA ASP A 333 -18.12 -51.32 2.31
C ASP A 333 -18.53 -51.54 0.83
N ARG A 334 -18.99 -52.76 0.53
CA ARG A 334 -19.35 -53.18 -0.83
C ARG A 334 -20.84 -53.07 -1.10
N ASN A 335 -21.67 -53.16 -0.08
CA ASN A 335 -23.13 -53.14 -0.22
C ASN A 335 -23.78 -51.85 0.30
N CYS A 336 -22.97 -50.81 0.55
CA CYS A 336 -23.39 -49.45 0.91
C CYS A 336 -24.15 -49.32 2.25
N ASN A 337 -24.03 -50.29 3.15
CA ASN A 337 -24.82 -50.28 4.39
C ASN A 337 -24.09 -49.61 5.57
N ASP A 338 -22.90 -49.04 5.35
CA ASP A 338 -22.06 -48.37 6.36
C ASP A 338 -21.73 -49.26 7.58
N ARG A 339 -21.76 -50.60 7.43
CA ARG A 339 -21.33 -51.57 8.44
C ARG A 339 -20.49 -52.68 7.82
N TRP A 340 -19.62 -53.29 8.62
CA TRP A 340 -18.86 -54.45 8.16
C TRP A 340 -19.73 -55.70 8.16
N ASP A 341 -19.75 -56.44 7.05
CA ASP A 341 -20.47 -57.70 6.92
C ASP A 341 -19.54 -58.93 6.88
N ASP A 342 -19.94 -59.97 7.63
CA ASP A 342 -19.31 -61.29 7.60
C ASP A 342 -19.79 -62.10 6.37
N VAL A 343 -19.16 -63.25 6.13
CA VAL A 343 -19.51 -64.15 5.02
C VAL A 343 -20.99 -64.53 5.03
N GLU A 344 -21.62 -64.44 3.86
CA GLU A 344 -23.01 -64.80 3.71
C GLU A 344 -23.22 -66.32 3.79
N THR A 345 -24.25 -66.72 4.52
CA THR A 345 -24.68 -68.12 4.61
C THR A 345 -25.96 -68.41 3.83
N ASP A 346 -26.75 -67.37 3.59
CA ASP A 346 -27.94 -67.31 2.76
C ASP A 346 -27.89 -65.98 1.98
N ASP A 347 -28.39 -65.97 0.75
CA ASP A 347 -28.45 -64.79 -0.16
C ASP A 347 -29.55 -63.84 0.35
N VAL A 348 -29.13 -62.88 1.16
CA VAL A 348 -29.96 -61.82 1.76
C VAL A 348 -29.52 -60.47 1.18
N GLY A 349 -30.38 -59.45 1.22
CA GLY A 349 -29.97 -58.13 0.77
C GLY A 349 -29.12 -57.41 1.83
N ASN A 350 -28.94 -56.10 1.66
CA ASN A 350 -28.00 -55.30 2.45
C ASN A 350 -28.63 -54.66 3.70
N ASP A 351 -29.87 -55.03 4.05
CA ASP A 351 -30.66 -54.44 5.13
C ASP A 351 -30.81 -52.91 5.02
N ILE A 352 -30.85 -52.38 3.80
CA ILE A 352 -31.26 -51.00 3.52
C ILE A 352 -32.14 -51.00 2.28
N PHE A 353 -32.99 -49.98 2.13
CA PHE A 353 -33.74 -49.84 0.89
C PHE A 353 -32.83 -49.28 -0.20
N ASP A 354 -32.57 -50.08 -1.23
CA ASP A 354 -31.81 -49.63 -2.39
C ASP A 354 -32.70 -48.79 -3.32
N ASP A 355 -32.41 -47.48 -3.39
CA ASP A 355 -32.97 -46.63 -4.44
C ASP A 355 -32.36 -46.99 -5.81
N THR A 356 -32.90 -46.43 -6.89
CA THR A 356 -32.38 -46.62 -8.23
C THR A 356 -30.91 -46.25 -8.30
N GLU A 357 -30.07 -47.21 -8.69
CA GLU A 357 -28.63 -47.04 -8.70
C GLU A 357 -28.22 -45.83 -9.54
N GLN A 358 -27.34 -45.03 -8.97
CA GLN A 358 -26.77 -43.90 -9.65
C GLN A 358 -25.64 -44.38 -10.56
N TYR A 359 -25.33 -43.63 -11.61
CA TYR A 359 -24.26 -44.02 -12.53
C TYR A 359 -23.62 -42.81 -13.20
N THR A 360 -22.35 -42.99 -13.57
CA THR A 360 -21.62 -42.07 -14.43
C THR A 360 -21.62 -42.63 -15.86
N LEU A 361 -21.92 -41.79 -16.86
CA LEU A 361 -21.84 -42.16 -18.27
C LEU A 361 -20.46 -41.85 -18.82
N ILE A 362 -19.72 -42.88 -19.22
CA ILE A 362 -18.38 -42.78 -19.80
C ILE A 362 -18.32 -43.67 -21.04
N ASP A 363 -17.69 -43.18 -22.10
CA ASP A 363 -17.33 -43.97 -23.28
C ASP A 363 -15.96 -44.59 -23.01
N VAL A 364 -15.94 -45.80 -22.45
CA VAL A 364 -14.73 -46.46 -21.93
C VAL A 364 -13.89 -47.04 -23.06
N ASP A 365 -14.51 -47.50 -24.15
CA ASP A 365 -13.82 -48.14 -25.28
C ASP A 365 -13.62 -47.21 -26.50
N GLY A 366 -14.16 -45.99 -26.45
CA GLY A 366 -14.02 -44.97 -27.48
C GLY A 366 -14.85 -45.25 -28.73
N ASP A 367 -15.84 -46.13 -28.65
CA ASP A 367 -16.71 -46.48 -29.77
C ASP A 367 -17.83 -45.44 -30.02
N GLY A 368 -17.96 -44.46 -29.12
CA GLY A 368 -18.93 -43.38 -29.19
C GLY A 368 -20.28 -43.72 -28.53
N THR A 369 -20.42 -44.90 -27.94
CA THR A 369 -21.49 -45.24 -27.00
C THR A 369 -21.03 -44.96 -25.58
N GLN A 370 -21.97 -44.66 -24.69
CA GLN A 370 -21.65 -44.38 -23.29
C GLN A 370 -22.11 -45.57 -22.46
N GLU A 371 -21.17 -46.17 -21.74
CA GLU A 371 -21.44 -47.21 -20.76
C GLU A 371 -21.85 -46.56 -19.43
N LYS A 372 -22.73 -47.25 -18.70
CA LYS A 372 -23.02 -46.90 -17.32
C LYS A 372 -21.91 -47.47 -16.45
N GLN A 373 -21.35 -46.62 -15.61
CA GLN A 373 -20.40 -46.99 -14.57
C GLN A 373 -21.06 -46.76 -13.21
N LEU A 374 -21.10 -47.78 -12.35
CA LEU A 374 -21.78 -47.78 -11.05
C LEU A 374 -20.93 -47.10 -9.97
N TYR A 375 -20.55 -45.85 -10.24
CA TYR A 375 -19.93 -45.00 -9.25
C TYR A 375 -20.25 -43.53 -9.52
N LEU A 376 -20.11 -42.72 -8.47
CA LEU A 376 -20.05 -41.27 -8.55
C LEU A 376 -18.67 -40.76 -8.14
N ILE A 377 -18.33 -39.52 -8.50
CA ILE A 377 -17.12 -38.86 -8.02
C ILE A 377 -17.46 -38.00 -6.81
N GLY A 378 -16.92 -38.38 -5.66
CA GLY A 378 -17.03 -37.66 -4.39
C GLY A 378 -16.05 -36.50 -4.26
N GLU A 379 -16.29 -35.64 -3.26
CA GLU A 379 -15.40 -34.53 -2.91
C GLU A 379 -14.24 -34.96 -2.00
N VAL A 380 -14.33 -36.16 -1.43
CA VAL A 380 -13.39 -36.74 -0.45
C VAL A 380 -13.15 -38.23 -0.75
N PRO A 381 -11.99 -38.79 -0.38
CA PRO A 381 -11.67 -40.17 -0.68
C PRO A 381 -12.11 -41.13 0.44
N ASN A 382 -13.39 -41.49 0.44
CA ASN A 382 -14.02 -42.25 1.54
C ASN A 382 -13.86 -43.77 1.43
N ASN A 383 -13.60 -44.31 0.25
CA ASN A 383 -13.62 -45.76 0.05
C ASN A 383 -12.23 -46.35 0.28
N LEU A 384 -12.16 -47.37 1.15
CA LEU A 384 -10.94 -48.15 1.33
C LEU A 384 -10.65 -48.93 0.05
N LEU A 385 -9.42 -48.85 -0.43
CA LEU A 385 -9.00 -49.53 -1.64
C LEU A 385 -8.54 -50.95 -1.31
N VAL A 386 -9.14 -51.95 -1.96
CA VAL A 386 -8.79 -53.38 -1.78
C VAL A 386 -8.45 -54.03 -3.11
N ASN A 387 -7.33 -54.75 -3.14
CA ASN A 387 -6.83 -55.43 -4.32
C ASN A 387 -7.24 -56.91 -4.32
N TRP A 388 -8.19 -57.24 -5.20
CA TRP A 388 -8.77 -58.56 -5.40
C TRP A 388 -8.05 -59.40 -6.46
N ASN A 389 -6.80 -59.07 -6.79
CA ASN A 389 -5.98 -59.84 -7.75
C ASN A 389 -5.86 -61.33 -7.36
N ASN A 390 -5.93 -61.64 -6.05
CA ASN A 390 -6.20 -62.99 -5.55
C ASN A 390 -7.56 -63.01 -4.82
N PRO A 391 -8.63 -63.54 -5.43
CA PRO A 391 -9.97 -63.53 -4.81
C PRO A 391 -10.07 -64.30 -3.49
N ASP A 392 -9.17 -65.25 -3.24
CA ASP A 392 -9.13 -66.03 -2.00
C ASP A 392 -8.37 -65.31 -0.86
N ASP A 393 -7.65 -64.22 -1.18
CA ASP A 393 -6.79 -63.47 -0.24
C ASP A 393 -6.64 -62.01 -0.74
N PRO A 394 -7.72 -61.21 -0.69
CA PRO A 394 -7.70 -59.81 -1.10
C PRO A 394 -6.87 -58.95 -0.13
N GLU A 395 -6.14 -57.95 -0.66
CA GLU A 395 -5.20 -57.13 0.12
C GLU A 395 -5.66 -55.67 0.22
N VAL A 396 -5.76 -55.14 1.45
CA VAL A 396 -6.03 -53.70 1.68
C VAL A 396 -4.83 -52.84 1.26
N MET A 397 -5.09 -51.81 0.46
CA MET A 397 -4.08 -50.86 -0.02
C MET A 397 -4.02 -49.61 0.88
N LEU A 398 -3.36 -49.70 2.04
CA LEU A 398 -3.19 -48.55 2.93
C LEU A 398 -2.27 -47.46 2.36
N THR A 399 -1.40 -47.82 1.43
CA THR A 399 -0.53 -46.87 0.73
C THR A 399 -0.56 -47.17 -0.75
N VAL A 400 -0.76 -46.12 -1.55
CA VAL A 400 -0.70 -46.18 -3.01
C VAL A 400 0.49 -45.33 -3.45
N GLU A 401 1.43 -45.97 -4.13
CA GLU A 401 2.63 -45.37 -4.71
C GLU A 401 2.50 -45.23 -6.24
N LEU A 402 3.50 -44.59 -6.85
CA LEU A 402 3.56 -44.38 -8.29
C LEU A 402 3.67 -45.72 -9.04
N GLY A 403 2.72 -45.99 -9.94
CA GLY A 403 2.68 -47.22 -10.74
C GLY A 403 1.98 -48.41 -10.09
N ASP A 404 1.37 -48.20 -8.92
CA ASP A 404 0.53 -49.22 -8.30
C ASP A 404 -0.73 -49.47 -9.12
N ASN A 405 -1.11 -50.74 -9.18
CA ASN A 405 -2.28 -51.24 -9.91
C ASN A 405 -3.16 -52.05 -8.96
N MET A 406 -4.45 -52.12 -9.25
CA MET A 406 -5.43 -52.85 -8.47
C MET A 406 -6.41 -53.59 -9.38
N THR A 407 -6.86 -54.76 -8.93
CA THR A 407 -8.05 -55.43 -9.50
C THR A 407 -9.21 -55.35 -8.50
N ASP A 408 -10.40 -54.96 -8.95
CA ASP A 408 -11.61 -54.98 -8.11
C ASP A 408 -12.21 -56.39 -7.97
N ARG A 409 -13.24 -56.53 -7.13
CA ARG A 409 -13.96 -57.81 -6.89
C ARG A 409 -14.44 -58.47 -8.19
N TRP A 410 -14.85 -57.67 -9.17
CA TRP A 410 -15.41 -58.12 -10.44
C TRP A 410 -14.36 -58.42 -11.52
N GLY A 411 -13.06 -58.24 -11.20
CA GLY A 411 -11.94 -58.54 -12.09
C GLY A 411 -11.56 -57.39 -13.03
N THR A 412 -12.09 -56.19 -12.82
CA THR A 412 -11.68 -54.97 -13.55
C THR A 412 -10.33 -54.52 -13.05
N ASN A 413 -9.40 -54.26 -13.97
CA ASN A 413 -8.04 -53.85 -13.64
C ASN A 413 -7.87 -52.34 -13.81
N TYR A 414 -7.38 -51.69 -12.77
CA TYR A 414 -7.06 -50.27 -12.72
C TYR A 414 -5.55 -50.11 -12.62
N SER A 415 -4.96 -49.52 -13.67
CA SER A 415 -3.51 -49.32 -13.74
C SER A 415 -3.10 -47.90 -13.40
N ASP A 416 -1.90 -47.75 -12.84
CA ASP A 416 -1.24 -46.47 -12.55
C ASP A 416 -2.17 -45.51 -11.77
N ILE A 417 -2.67 -45.94 -10.60
CA ILE A 417 -3.59 -45.14 -9.76
C ILE A 417 -3.05 -43.71 -9.55
N ILE A 418 -1.72 -43.62 -9.39
CA ILE A 418 -0.93 -42.41 -9.57
C ILE A 418 -0.11 -42.58 -10.86
N GLU A 419 -0.24 -41.64 -11.79
CA GLU A 419 0.44 -41.66 -13.09
C GLU A 419 1.49 -40.56 -13.24
N THR A 420 2.40 -40.71 -14.21
CA THR A 420 3.33 -39.65 -14.63
C THR A 420 2.91 -39.08 -15.98
N VAL A 421 2.70 -37.77 -16.04
CA VAL A 421 2.30 -37.05 -17.26
C VAL A 421 3.32 -35.99 -17.65
N ASN A 422 3.54 -35.87 -18.96
CA ASN A 422 4.37 -34.82 -19.53
C ASN A 422 3.48 -33.66 -19.98
N PHE A 423 3.83 -32.45 -19.57
CA PHE A 423 3.11 -31.25 -20.00
C PHE A 423 4.07 -30.10 -20.33
N ILE A 424 3.55 -29.20 -21.17
CA ILE A 424 4.27 -28.01 -21.61
C ILE A 424 3.57 -26.80 -21.01
N ASP A 425 4.29 -26.03 -20.20
CA ASP A 425 3.84 -24.75 -19.68
C ASP A 425 4.41 -23.62 -20.55
N SER A 426 3.55 -23.02 -21.37
CA SER A 426 3.93 -21.91 -22.25
C SER A 426 3.72 -20.57 -21.55
N LYS A 427 4.80 -19.79 -21.45
CA LYS A 427 4.78 -18.46 -20.84
C LYS A 427 5.12 -17.40 -21.87
N ARG A 428 4.29 -16.36 -21.88
CA ARG A 428 4.40 -15.21 -22.78
C ARG A 428 4.58 -13.94 -21.97
N GLN A 429 5.48 -13.08 -22.42
CA GLN A 429 5.64 -11.73 -21.91
C GLN A 429 5.83 -10.75 -23.07
N ASP A 430 5.13 -9.62 -22.96
CA ASP A 430 5.19 -8.53 -23.93
C ASP A 430 5.93 -7.36 -23.26
N ILE A 431 6.96 -6.85 -23.94
CA ILE A 431 7.74 -5.68 -23.51
C ILE A 431 7.54 -4.56 -24.53
N GLY A 432 7.34 -3.33 -24.06
CA GLY A 432 7.21 -2.17 -24.96
C GLY A 432 8.51 -1.95 -25.73
N ASP A 433 8.41 -1.83 -27.06
CA ASP A 433 9.53 -1.49 -27.94
C ASP A 433 9.69 0.03 -27.96
N ILE A 434 10.79 0.56 -27.44
CA ILE A 434 11.01 2.01 -27.45
C ILE A 434 11.30 2.44 -28.89
N ASP A 435 10.57 3.45 -29.38
CA ASP A 435 10.83 4.05 -30.69
C ASP A 435 11.82 5.20 -30.56
N SER A 436 11.53 6.10 -29.62
CA SER A 436 12.37 7.26 -29.37
C SER A 436 12.30 7.74 -27.92
N MET A 437 13.43 8.26 -27.46
CA MET A 437 13.55 8.97 -26.21
C MET A 437 13.84 10.44 -26.52
N VAL A 438 12.94 11.32 -26.11
CA VAL A 438 13.06 12.76 -26.33
C VAL A 438 13.29 13.46 -25.01
N THR A 439 14.42 14.14 -24.86
CA THR A 439 14.70 14.98 -23.70
C THR A 439 14.55 16.45 -24.08
N LEU A 440 13.69 17.17 -23.37
CA LEU A 440 13.45 18.59 -23.55
C LEU A 440 14.01 19.37 -22.35
N TYR A 441 14.99 20.25 -22.62
CA TYR A 441 15.53 21.21 -21.67
C TYR A 441 14.75 22.52 -21.76
N THR A 442 14.12 22.95 -20.67
CA THR A 442 13.40 24.21 -20.55
C THR A 442 13.93 25.05 -19.41
N ARG A 443 13.57 26.32 -19.38
CA ARG A 443 13.93 27.21 -18.27
C ARG A 443 13.10 26.90 -17.03
N GLN A 444 13.67 27.17 -15.85
CA GLN A 444 12.96 26.95 -14.60
C GLN A 444 11.80 27.93 -14.47
N VAL A 445 10.59 27.41 -14.22
CA VAL A 445 9.44 28.24 -13.89
C VAL A 445 9.58 28.73 -12.45
N VAL A 446 9.45 30.05 -12.27
CA VAL A 446 9.43 30.74 -10.97
C VAL A 446 8.02 30.75 -10.40
N GLY A 447 7.02 31.06 -11.24
CA GLY A 447 5.61 31.10 -10.83
C GLY A 447 4.68 31.50 -11.97
N HIS A 448 3.44 31.02 -11.93
CA HIS A 448 2.36 31.41 -12.85
C HIS A 448 1.25 32.11 -12.07
N ILE A 449 0.98 33.35 -12.44
CA ILE A 449 -0.01 34.23 -11.81
C ILE A 449 -1.13 34.49 -12.80
N THR A 450 -2.37 34.21 -12.42
CA THR A 450 -3.55 34.32 -13.30
C THR A 450 -4.37 35.60 -13.09
N ASP A 451 -3.97 36.49 -12.18
CA ASP A 451 -4.68 37.76 -11.95
C ASP A 451 -4.45 38.75 -13.11
N GLU A 452 -5.48 38.95 -13.94
CA GLU A 452 -5.44 39.84 -15.10
C GLU A 452 -5.33 41.33 -14.74
N ASN A 453 -5.64 41.72 -13.50
CA ASN A 453 -5.56 43.13 -13.08
C ASN A 453 -4.15 43.56 -12.67
N ARG A 454 -3.21 42.61 -12.63
CA ARG A 454 -1.85 42.81 -12.15
C ARG A 454 -0.87 42.83 -13.30
N GLN A 455 0.14 43.67 -13.17
CA GLN A 455 1.26 43.78 -14.09
C GLN A 455 2.50 43.12 -13.47
N PRO A 456 3.51 42.74 -14.28
CA PRO A 456 4.73 42.15 -13.74
C PRO A 456 5.42 43.03 -12.71
N ASP A 457 5.35 44.35 -12.87
CA ASP A 457 5.96 45.35 -11.97
C ASP A 457 5.25 45.44 -10.60
N ASP A 458 4.07 44.82 -10.43
CA ASP A 458 3.37 44.75 -9.14
C ASP A 458 3.95 43.68 -8.19
N TYR A 459 4.94 42.91 -8.66
CA TYR A 459 5.53 41.79 -7.95
C TYR A 459 7.03 41.98 -7.73
N TYR A 460 7.47 41.63 -6.53
CA TYR A 460 8.88 41.67 -6.15
C TYR A 460 9.38 40.26 -5.92
N ILE A 461 10.38 39.85 -6.69
CA ILE A 461 10.87 38.48 -6.69
C ILE A 461 12.27 38.43 -6.11
N THR A 462 12.44 37.62 -5.06
CA THR A 462 13.74 37.28 -4.50
C THR A 462 14.08 35.83 -4.79
N LYS A 463 15.38 35.56 -4.92
CA LYS A 463 15.93 34.21 -5.00
C LYS A 463 16.76 33.97 -3.75
N THR A 464 16.42 32.89 -3.06
CA THR A 464 17.15 32.40 -1.90
C THR A 464 18.00 31.20 -2.33
N GLU A 465 19.28 31.18 -1.98
CA GLU A 465 20.24 30.14 -2.36
C GLU A 465 21.04 29.63 -1.16
N TRP A 466 21.27 28.33 -1.10
CA TRP A 466 22.10 27.69 -0.08
C TRP A 466 22.78 26.44 -0.62
N THR A 467 23.74 25.90 0.13
CA THR A 467 24.40 24.64 -0.21
C THR A 467 24.31 23.64 0.91
N THR A 468 24.26 22.36 0.56
CA THR A 468 24.36 21.25 1.51
C THR A 468 25.51 20.34 1.08
N SER A 469 26.35 19.94 2.03
CA SER A 469 27.44 18.99 1.79
C SER A 469 27.07 17.61 2.34
N ASN A 470 27.10 16.58 1.49
CA ASN A 470 26.95 15.19 1.88
C ASN A 470 28.14 14.39 1.34
N ALA A 471 28.95 13.82 2.22
CA ALA A 471 30.10 12.96 1.86
C ALA A 471 31.10 13.56 0.85
N GLY A 472 31.22 14.90 0.79
CA GLY A 472 32.12 15.61 -0.14
C GLY A 472 31.42 16.19 -1.37
N ASP A 473 30.18 15.77 -1.65
CA ASP A 473 29.35 16.37 -2.70
C ASP A 473 28.64 17.61 -2.17
N ILE A 474 28.91 18.76 -2.81
CA ILE A 474 28.24 20.03 -2.51
C ILE A 474 27.06 20.16 -3.49
N GLN A 475 25.85 20.12 -2.95
CA GLN A 475 24.63 20.37 -3.71
C GLN A 475 24.16 21.81 -3.47
N ARG A 476 23.93 22.54 -4.56
CA ARG A 476 23.31 23.87 -4.56
C ARG A 476 21.79 23.71 -4.58
N HIS A 477 21.11 24.46 -3.73
CA HIS A 477 19.66 24.54 -3.64
C HIS A 477 19.23 26.00 -3.76
N TYR A 478 18.03 26.22 -4.27
CA TYR A 478 17.45 27.54 -4.37
C TYR A 478 15.92 27.50 -4.25
N ASN A 479 15.34 28.63 -3.87
CA ASN A 479 13.89 28.83 -3.84
C ASN A 479 13.55 30.30 -4.16
N TYR A 480 12.38 30.54 -4.74
CA TYR A 480 11.91 31.88 -5.08
C TYR A 480 10.83 32.33 -4.11
N GLN A 481 10.81 33.63 -3.82
CA GLN A 481 9.73 34.26 -3.07
C GLN A 481 9.17 35.39 -3.94
N ILE A 482 7.85 35.42 -4.07
CA ILE A 482 7.13 36.41 -4.87
C ILE A 482 6.28 37.21 -3.90
N TYR A 483 6.60 38.48 -3.73
CA TYR A 483 5.90 39.40 -2.85
C TYR A 483 5.05 40.38 -3.64
N SER A 484 3.98 40.86 -3.02
CA SER A 484 3.24 42.04 -3.49
C SER A 484 2.87 42.92 -2.30
N GLN A 485 2.76 44.22 -2.53
CA GLN A 485 2.38 45.18 -1.49
C GLN A 485 1.15 45.97 -1.93
N ASP A 486 0.04 45.75 -1.23
CA ASP A 486 -1.19 46.50 -1.40
C ASP A 486 -1.55 47.21 -0.07
N GLN A 487 -2.70 46.88 0.52
CA GLN A 487 -3.04 47.25 1.88
C GLN A 487 -2.15 46.55 2.92
N HIS A 488 -1.70 45.33 2.59
CA HIS A 488 -0.89 44.44 3.41
C HIS A 488 0.36 43.99 2.63
N VAL A 489 1.34 43.43 3.34
CA VAL A 489 2.45 42.72 2.69
C VAL A 489 1.97 41.31 2.41
N ASN A 490 1.96 40.92 1.15
CA ASN A 490 1.51 39.60 0.72
C ASN A 490 2.66 38.81 0.10
N GLN A 491 2.50 37.49 0.13
CA GLN A 491 3.37 36.54 -0.54
C GLN A 491 2.50 35.60 -1.38
N LEU A 492 2.90 35.39 -2.63
CA LEU A 492 2.29 34.38 -3.47
C LEU A 492 2.91 33.03 -3.14
N VAL A 493 2.06 32.08 -2.78
CA VAL A 493 2.46 30.72 -2.39
C VAL A 493 1.60 29.70 -3.11
N TYR A 494 2.07 28.46 -3.17
CA TYR A 494 1.24 27.32 -3.56
C TYR A 494 0.60 26.74 -2.29
N PRO A 495 -0.70 26.97 -2.03
CA PRO A 495 -1.36 26.46 -0.84
C PRO A 495 -1.15 24.96 -0.70
N SER A 496 -0.71 24.54 0.49
CA SER A 496 -0.28 23.18 0.78
C SER A 496 -1.15 22.53 1.84
N TYR A 497 -1.54 21.27 1.61
CA TYR A 497 -2.41 20.49 2.49
C TYR A 497 -1.80 19.12 2.73
N PHE A 498 -1.82 18.63 3.97
CA PHE A 498 -1.18 17.35 4.27
C PHE A 498 -2.00 16.16 3.73
N LEU A 499 -1.34 15.12 3.26
CA LEU A 499 -2.00 13.92 2.73
C LEU A 499 -2.56 13.02 3.85
N PRO A 500 -3.63 12.22 3.60
CA PRO A 500 -4.33 11.41 4.61
C PRO A 500 -3.50 10.42 5.45
N GLN A 501 -2.29 10.05 5.02
CA GLN A 501 -1.38 9.20 5.83
C GLN A 501 -0.46 10.02 6.76
N GLY A 502 -0.95 11.17 7.26
CA GLY A 502 -0.11 12.28 7.67
C GLY A 502 0.49 12.24 9.08
N PHE A 503 1.72 11.71 9.20
CA PHE A 503 2.65 12.03 10.30
C PHE A 503 4.07 12.21 9.74
N TYR A 504 4.44 13.45 9.47
CA TYR A 504 5.70 13.78 8.79
C TYR A 504 6.61 14.62 9.70
N TRP A 505 7.85 14.17 9.90
CA TRP A 505 8.79 14.81 10.83
C TRP A 505 10.15 15.12 10.20
N SER A 506 10.58 14.35 9.19
CA SER A 506 11.80 14.64 8.44
C SER A 506 11.53 15.55 7.25
N PRO A 507 12.53 16.34 6.77
CA PRO A 507 12.37 17.18 5.58
C PRO A 507 11.88 16.42 4.33
N ASN A 508 12.33 15.19 4.13
CA ASN A 508 11.88 14.35 3.00
C ASN A 508 10.42 13.92 3.15
N GLN A 509 9.99 13.57 4.36
CA GLN A 509 8.59 13.22 4.64
C GLN A 509 7.68 14.43 4.46
N ILE A 510 8.07 15.61 4.95
CA ILE A 510 7.30 16.84 4.78
C ILE A 510 7.18 17.19 3.30
N ARG A 511 8.29 17.14 2.54
CA ARG A 511 8.27 17.43 1.10
C ARG A 511 7.32 16.53 0.31
N ASN A 512 7.23 15.25 0.66
CA ASN A 512 6.38 14.29 -0.05
C ASN A 512 4.98 14.13 0.57
N GLY A 513 4.79 14.66 1.77
CA GLY A 513 3.59 14.46 2.59
C GLY A 513 2.52 15.52 2.38
N PHE A 514 2.77 16.51 1.54
CA PHE A 514 1.85 17.61 1.26
C PHE A 514 1.45 17.62 -0.22
N TRP A 515 0.15 17.82 -0.45
CA TRP A 515 -0.42 18.16 -1.74
C TRP A 515 -0.46 19.68 -1.88
N HIS A 516 -0.09 20.19 -3.05
CA HIS A 516 -0.10 21.61 -3.35
C HIS A 516 -1.15 21.91 -4.43
N LYS A 517 -1.85 23.05 -4.31
CA LYS A 517 -2.66 23.56 -5.42
C LYS A 517 -1.78 23.86 -6.63
N GLN A 518 -2.38 23.80 -7.81
CA GLN A 518 -1.68 23.98 -9.09
C GLN A 518 -1.30 25.45 -9.36
N TYR A 519 -2.03 26.40 -8.79
CA TYR A 519 -1.86 27.84 -9.02
C TYR A 519 -1.40 28.54 -7.75
N LEU A 520 -0.65 29.64 -7.95
CA LEU A 520 -0.26 30.53 -6.86
C LEU A 520 -1.48 31.29 -6.35
N GLU A 521 -1.61 31.38 -5.03
CA GLU A 521 -2.63 32.20 -4.37
C GLU A 521 -1.95 33.29 -3.53
N ASN A 522 -2.60 34.45 -3.44
CA ASN A 522 -2.10 35.57 -2.67
C ASN A 522 -2.40 35.36 -1.17
N GLU A 523 -1.36 35.19 -0.36
CA GLU A 523 -1.48 35.04 1.09
C GLU A 523 -0.94 36.27 1.81
N ILE A 524 -1.69 36.79 2.78
CA ILE A 524 -1.22 37.91 3.60
C ILE A 524 -0.09 37.41 4.48
N LEU A 525 1.12 37.91 4.23
CA LEU A 525 2.29 37.62 5.04
C LEU A 525 2.27 38.48 6.30
N TYR A 526 2.07 39.79 6.17
CA TYR A 526 1.97 40.68 7.33
C TYR A 526 0.75 41.59 7.23
N TYR A 527 -0.14 41.48 8.22
CA TYR A 527 -1.22 42.44 8.38
C TYR A 527 -0.66 43.77 8.88
N THR A 528 -1.12 44.84 8.25
CA THR A 528 -0.67 46.22 8.49
C THR A 528 -1.86 47.15 8.60
N TYR A 529 -1.78 48.12 9.51
CA TYR A 529 -2.77 49.18 9.64
C TYR A 529 -2.23 50.46 9.00
N ASN A 530 -2.74 50.83 7.83
CA ASN A 530 -2.24 51.96 7.03
C ASN A 530 -0.70 51.89 6.80
N GLY A 531 -0.19 50.69 6.50
CA GLY A 531 1.24 50.44 6.31
C GLY A 531 2.08 50.36 7.58
N LEU A 532 1.45 50.35 8.76
CA LEU A 532 2.15 50.24 10.06
C LEU A 532 2.02 48.83 10.64
N LEU A 533 3.13 48.32 11.19
CA LEU A 533 3.14 47.27 12.21
C LEU A 533 2.88 47.91 13.56
N ARG A 534 2.04 47.26 14.39
CA ARG A 534 1.60 47.78 15.68
C ARG A 534 1.77 46.73 16.77
N ASP A 535 2.35 47.11 17.89
CA ASP A 535 2.45 46.24 19.06
C ASP A 535 1.05 45.80 19.52
N GLY A 536 0.90 44.52 19.84
CA GLY A 536 -0.38 43.94 20.27
C GLY A 536 -1.40 43.70 19.17
N GLU A 537 -1.03 43.84 17.88
CA GLU A 537 -1.91 43.46 16.76
C GLU A 537 -2.21 41.96 16.80
N GLN A 538 -3.48 41.59 16.69
CA GLN A 538 -3.96 40.22 16.58
C GLN A 538 -5.04 40.09 15.51
N VAL A 539 -4.87 39.12 14.61
CA VAL A 539 -5.84 38.79 13.57
C VAL A 539 -5.99 37.27 13.49
N ASP A 540 -7.17 36.79 13.83
CA ASP A 540 -7.54 35.39 13.76
C ASP A 540 -8.56 35.19 12.63
N THR A 541 -8.35 34.13 11.85
CA THR A 541 -9.24 33.74 10.76
C THR A 541 -9.49 32.24 10.80
N ALA A 542 -10.67 31.82 10.40
CA ALA A 542 -10.99 30.40 10.23
C ALA A 542 -11.91 30.20 9.03
N TYR A 543 -11.64 29.16 8.23
CA TYR A 543 -12.43 28.84 7.05
C TYR A 543 -12.29 27.36 6.68
N TYR A 544 -13.23 26.87 5.86
CA TYR A 544 -13.12 25.56 5.24
C TYR A 544 -12.53 25.68 3.84
N ASP A 545 -11.66 24.76 3.46
CA ASP A 545 -11.15 24.64 2.11
C ASP A 545 -11.33 23.20 1.59
N THR A 546 -11.84 23.08 0.36
CA THR A 546 -12.13 21.79 -0.27
C THR A 546 -11.13 21.53 -1.38
N THR A 547 -10.35 20.47 -1.22
CA THR A 547 -9.32 20.05 -2.18
C THR A 547 -9.73 18.76 -2.90
N ASN A 548 -8.94 18.36 -3.90
CA ASN A 548 -9.09 17.04 -4.55
C ASN A 548 -8.77 15.86 -3.63
N ILE A 549 -8.21 16.11 -2.45
CA ILE A 549 -7.76 15.09 -1.50
C ILE A 549 -8.75 14.96 -0.33
N ALA A 550 -9.06 16.08 0.33
CA ALA A 550 -9.97 16.15 1.48
C ALA A 550 -10.53 17.56 1.68
N ILE A 551 -11.46 17.69 2.63
CA ILE A 551 -11.93 18.98 3.15
C ILE A 551 -11.12 19.29 4.41
N TYR A 552 -10.58 20.50 4.51
CA TYR A 552 -9.81 20.97 5.66
C TYR A 552 -10.52 22.12 6.34
N TYR A 553 -10.52 22.12 7.67
CA TYR A 553 -10.80 23.29 8.47
C TYR A 553 -9.47 23.97 8.81
N ILE A 554 -9.30 25.22 8.38
CA ILE A 554 -8.07 26.00 8.48
C ILE A 554 -8.28 27.12 9.47
N GLU A 555 -7.40 27.24 10.46
CA GLU A 555 -7.35 28.32 11.42
C GLU A 555 -5.98 29.01 11.33
N LYS A 556 -5.98 30.34 11.23
CA LYS A 556 -4.77 31.15 11.22
C LYS A 556 -4.85 32.21 12.30
N SER A 557 -3.77 32.40 13.06
CA SER A 557 -3.60 33.50 14.00
C SER A 557 -2.31 34.26 13.68
N PHE A 558 -2.44 35.57 13.56
CA PHE A 558 -1.34 36.51 13.35
C PHE A 558 -1.21 37.40 14.57
N GLN A 559 -0.02 37.51 15.15
CA GLN A 559 0.24 38.35 16.32
C GLN A 559 1.52 39.16 16.16
N VAL A 560 1.51 40.42 16.60
CA VAL A 560 2.67 41.32 16.58
C VAL A 560 2.99 41.76 18.00
N GLY A 561 4.27 41.68 18.37
CA GLY A 561 4.75 42.25 19.63
C GLY A 561 6.13 42.89 19.46
N MET A 562 6.41 43.96 20.19
CA MET A 562 7.76 44.52 20.26
C MET A 562 8.71 43.53 20.94
N SER A 563 9.95 43.51 20.47
CA SER A 563 10.96 42.58 20.93
C SER A 563 12.36 43.16 20.80
N GLN A 564 13.31 42.48 21.43
CA GLN A 564 14.74 42.65 21.22
C GLN A 564 15.35 41.27 20.97
N VAL A 565 16.34 41.19 20.09
CA VAL A 565 16.99 39.92 19.74
C VAL A 565 18.49 40.10 19.61
N THR A 566 19.27 39.13 20.08
CA THR A 566 20.73 39.12 19.99
C THR A 566 21.18 37.93 19.17
N LEU A 567 21.97 38.17 18.13
CA LEU A 567 22.35 37.20 17.10
C LEU A 567 23.80 37.40 16.69
N PRO A 568 24.52 36.37 16.23
CA PRO A 568 25.91 36.47 15.76
C PRO A 568 26.02 37.17 14.40
N ALA A 569 25.58 38.43 14.28
CA ALA A 569 25.38 39.14 13.02
C ALA A 569 26.31 40.36 12.81
N ALA A 570 27.39 40.50 13.59
CA ALA A 570 28.28 41.64 13.45
C ALA A 570 29.07 41.61 12.12
N ASN A 571 29.11 42.74 11.42
CA ASN A 571 29.91 42.91 10.19
C ASN A 571 31.43 42.81 10.42
N VAL A 572 31.89 43.13 11.63
CA VAL A 572 33.31 43.06 12.01
C VAL A 572 33.48 41.93 13.01
N LYS A 573 34.24 40.90 12.63
CA LYS A 573 34.49 39.72 13.46
C LYS A 573 35.84 39.76 14.19
N ALA A 574 36.76 40.62 13.74
CA ALA A 574 38.14 40.63 14.18
C ALA A 574 38.81 42.00 14.06
N THR A 575 39.81 42.21 14.89
CA THR A 575 40.69 43.40 14.89
C THR A 575 42.07 43.03 14.32
N ASP A 576 42.55 43.76 13.30
CA ASP A 576 43.89 43.58 12.71
C ASP A 576 45.00 44.03 13.67
N ASN A 577 45.99 43.15 13.90
CA ASN A 577 47.13 43.43 14.77
C ASN A 577 48.30 44.12 14.04
N GLY A 578 48.22 44.32 12.72
CA GLY A 578 49.21 45.01 11.89
C GLY A 578 50.47 44.19 11.57
N ASN A 579 50.44 42.89 11.88
CA ASN A 579 51.54 41.93 11.64
C ASN A 579 51.11 40.73 10.78
N GLY A 580 49.96 40.83 10.11
CA GLY A 580 49.36 39.73 9.33
C GLY A 580 48.63 38.69 10.18
N THR A 581 48.28 39.04 11.43
CA THR A 581 47.35 38.24 12.26
C THR A 581 46.18 39.10 12.73
N TRP A 582 45.06 38.45 13.00
CA TRP A 582 43.83 39.07 13.48
C TRP A 582 43.47 38.54 14.85
N THR A 583 42.95 39.40 15.72
CA THR A 583 42.39 39.01 17.01
C THR A 583 40.86 38.94 16.88
N CYS A 584 40.27 37.77 17.08
CA CYS A 584 38.83 37.57 16.98
C CYS A 584 38.09 38.22 18.16
N ASP A 585 37.10 39.04 17.88
CA ASP A 585 36.44 39.86 18.90
C ASP A 585 35.51 39.03 19.82
N ARG A 586 34.97 37.89 19.35
CA ARG A 586 34.09 37.01 20.17
C ARG A 586 34.86 36.27 21.28
N ASN A 587 36.07 35.77 20.98
CA ASN A 587 36.79 34.82 21.85
C ASN A 587 38.27 35.16 22.12
N ASN A 588 38.78 36.28 21.59
CA ASN A 588 40.17 36.73 21.70
C ASN A 588 41.22 35.74 21.15
N THR A 589 40.84 34.83 20.25
CA THR A 589 41.81 33.96 19.55
C THR A 589 42.56 34.73 18.48
N ILE A 590 43.80 34.32 18.19
CA ILE A 590 44.63 34.93 17.15
C ILE A 590 44.67 34.00 15.95
N VAL A 591 44.27 34.50 14.79
CA VAL A 591 44.15 33.75 13.53
C VAL A 591 44.97 34.40 12.42
N THR A 592 45.23 33.64 11.36
CA THR A 592 45.97 34.09 10.16
C THR A 592 45.05 34.47 9.00
N ASP A 593 43.74 34.36 9.19
CA ASP A 593 42.71 34.87 8.29
C ASP A 593 41.56 35.42 9.14
N ALA A 594 41.03 36.59 8.80
CA ALA A 594 39.92 37.19 9.53
C ALA A 594 38.63 36.36 9.42
N ASP A 595 38.47 35.59 8.33
CA ASP A 595 37.30 34.75 8.08
C ASP A 595 37.25 33.51 9.00
N ASP A 596 38.39 33.11 9.58
CA ASP A 596 38.45 32.04 10.59
C ASP A 596 37.83 32.47 11.94
N CYS A 597 37.57 33.77 12.14
CA CYS A 597 37.01 34.26 13.37
C CYS A 597 35.52 33.96 13.49
N PRO A 598 35.06 33.49 14.68
CA PRO A 598 33.63 33.41 14.95
C PRO A 598 32.92 34.74 14.78
N SER A 599 31.73 34.68 14.21
CA SER A 599 30.79 35.78 14.10
C SER A 599 30.46 36.34 15.48
N VAL A 600 30.34 37.67 15.63
CA VAL A 600 30.16 38.35 16.93
C VAL A 600 28.70 38.71 17.15
N ASP A 601 28.25 38.63 18.40
CA ASP A 601 26.87 38.94 18.76
C ASP A 601 26.55 40.44 18.58
N THR A 602 25.40 40.72 17.97
CA THR A 602 24.79 42.05 17.79
C THR A 602 23.38 42.02 18.36
N THR A 603 23.02 43.02 19.15
CA THR A 603 21.67 43.16 19.72
C THR A 603 20.86 44.18 18.92
N PHE A 604 19.76 43.73 18.34
CA PHE A 604 18.75 44.58 17.75
C PHE A 604 17.68 44.89 18.79
N SER A 605 17.58 46.16 19.20
CA SER A 605 16.67 46.60 20.27
C SER A 605 15.32 47.13 19.76
N ASP A 606 15.24 47.47 18.48
CA ASP A 606 14.06 48.01 17.81
C ASP A 606 13.55 46.96 16.81
N CYS A 607 12.77 46.01 17.32
CA CYS A 607 12.25 44.89 16.53
C CYS A 607 10.77 44.63 16.79
N PHE A 608 10.09 44.15 15.75
CA PHE A 608 8.82 43.46 15.90
C PHE A 608 9.02 41.95 15.80
N LYS A 609 8.52 41.21 16.77
CA LYS A 609 8.33 39.77 16.70
C LYS A 609 6.92 39.49 16.20
N ILE A 610 6.84 38.88 15.03
CA ILE A 610 5.61 38.43 14.41
C ILE A 610 5.46 36.92 14.67
N THR A 611 4.29 36.51 15.14
CA THR A 611 3.93 35.11 15.38
C THR A 611 2.81 34.72 14.44
N HIS A 612 3.03 33.71 13.60
CA HIS A 612 1.95 33.06 12.86
C HIS A 612 1.70 31.68 13.46
N LEU A 613 0.43 31.34 13.61
CA LEU A 613 -0.02 30.00 13.95
C LEU A 613 -1.03 29.56 12.89
N LEU A 614 -0.78 28.42 12.26
CA LEU A 614 -1.67 27.73 11.36
C LEU A 614 -2.06 26.40 12.01
N THR A 615 -3.35 26.13 12.10
CA THR A 615 -3.90 24.80 12.39
C THR A 615 -4.72 24.36 11.20
N MET A 616 -4.48 23.16 10.72
CA MET A 616 -5.21 22.55 9.62
C MET A 616 -5.74 21.20 10.10
N THR A 617 -7.05 21.04 10.08
CA THR A 617 -7.75 19.83 10.53
C THR A 617 -8.40 19.14 9.33
N MET A 618 -8.04 17.89 9.06
CA MET A 618 -8.66 17.11 7.99
C MET A 618 -10.02 16.59 8.45
N MET A 619 -11.08 17.03 7.78
CA MET A 619 -12.44 16.62 8.11
C MET A 619 -12.63 15.13 7.82
N GLY A 620 -13.20 14.41 8.78
CA GLY A 620 -13.41 12.96 8.72
C GLY A 620 -12.43 12.20 9.60
N SER A 621 -11.11 12.31 9.34
CA SER A 621 -10.09 11.66 10.18
C SER A 621 -9.85 12.38 11.50
N GLY A 622 -10.03 13.71 11.52
CA GLY A 622 -9.75 14.54 12.70
C GLY A 622 -8.25 14.74 12.97
N VAL A 623 -7.37 14.30 12.06
CA VAL A 623 -5.94 14.59 12.14
C VAL A 623 -5.73 16.09 11.99
N GLU A 624 -4.90 16.69 12.84
CA GLU A 624 -4.51 18.09 12.72
C GLU A 624 -3.01 18.25 12.57
N TYR A 625 -2.65 19.11 11.62
CA TYR A 625 -1.31 19.64 11.44
C TYR A 625 -1.29 21.06 12.00
N GLY A 626 -0.30 21.35 12.82
CA GLY A 626 -0.03 22.72 13.25
C GLY A 626 1.32 23.21 12.77
N GLN A 627 1.38 24.45 12.34
CA GLN A 627 2.60 25.16 11.98
C GLN A 627 2.65 26.48 12.74
N LYS A 628 3.76 26.75 13.41
CA LYS A 628 3.96 27.96 14.20
C LYS A 628 5.28 28.59 13.80
N SER A 629 5.25 29.82 13.34
CA SER A 629 6.46 30.56 12.96
C SER A 629 6.62 31.84 13.78
N PHE A 630 7.86 32.12 14.18
CA PHE A 630 8.26 33.40 14.75
C PHE A 630 9.22 34.10 13.79
N THR A 631 8.95 35.36 13.47
CA THR A 631 9.84 36.19 12.63
C THR A 631 10.16 37.48 13.36
N TRP A 632 11.44 37.81 13.46
CA TRP A 632 11.90 39.08 14.02
C TRP A 632 12.28 40.00 12.87
N LEU A 633 11.58 41.13 12.82
CA LEU A 633 11.81 42.22 11.89
C LEU A 633 12.56 43.32 12.63
N ALA A 634 13.80 43.60 12.24
CA ALA A 634 14.60 44.66 12.83
C ALA A 634 14.59 45.90 11.93
N LYS A 635 14.50 47.06 12.57
CA LYS A 635 14.48 48.33 11.86
C LYS A 635 15.72 48.50 10.97
N ASP A 636 15.49 48.90 9.72
CA ASP A 636 16.46 49.11 8.65
C ASP A 636 17.28 47.86 8.25
N HIS A 637 16.87 46.66 8.68
CA HIS A 637 17.58 45.40 8.39
C HIS A 637 16.68 44.29 7.82
N GLY A 638 15.36 44.39 7.94
CA GLY A 638 14.45 43.35 7.48
C GLY A 638 14.31 42.19 8.44
N ILE A 639 14.14 40.98 7.89
CA ILE A 639 14.17 39.77 8.71
C ILE A 639 15.59 39.61 9.26
N VAL A 640 15.71 39.49 10.58
CA VAL A 640 16.99 39.13 11.23
C VAL A 640 16.93 37.75 11.86
N LYS A 641 15.74 37.23 12.15
CA LYS A 641 15.57 35.88 12.70
C LYS A 641 14.25 35.29 12.25
N SER A 642 14.24 34.00 11.92
CA SER A 642 13.00 33.25 11.71
C SER A 642 13.10 31.87 12.32
N GLU A 643 12.03 31.39 12.93
CA GLU A 643 11.93 30.07 13.53
C GLU A 643 10.61 29.42 13.12
N LEU A 644 10.64 28.16 12.68
CA LEU A 644 9.48 27.38 12.27
C LEU A 644 9.35 26.12 13.13
N PHE A 645 8.16 25.88 13.66
CA PHE A 645 7.80 24.73 14.46
C PHE A 645 6.59 24.02 13.87
N LEU A 646 6.57 22.69 13.96
CA LEU A 646 5.50 21.83 13.47
C LEU A 646 4.91 21.01 14.62
N ARG A 647 3.63 20.65 14.53
CA ARG A 647 2.96 19.69 15.43
C ARG A 647 1.98 18.81 14.65
N TRP A 648 1.64 17.67 15.24
CA TRP A 648 0.58 16.76 14.77
C TRP A 648 -0.29 16.33 15.96
N THR A 649 -1.57 16.00 15.71
CA THR A 649 -2.48 15.52 16.77
C THR A 649 -2.14 14.17 17.35
N GLU A 650 -1.64 13.24 16.53
CA GLU A 650 -1.15 11.95 17.02
C GLU A 650 0.38 11.98 17.00
N HIS A 651 0.96 12.46 18.10
CA HIS A 651 2.29 11.99 18.44
C HIS A 651 2.11 10.51 18.83
N PRO A 652 2.76 9.53 18.18
CA PRO A 652 2.77 8.18 18.73
C PRO A 652 3.37 8.33 20.12
N PHE A 653 2.65 7.98 21.18
CA PHE A 653 3.17 7.96 22.55
C PHE A 653 4.23 6.85 22.68
N ASP A 654 5.26 6.93 21.86
CA ASP A 654 6.48 6.16 21.98
C ASP A 654 7.40 6.98 22.90
N GLU A 655 7.54 6.52 24.15
CA GLU A 655 8.45 7.08 25.14
C GLU A 655 9.90 7.19 24.61
N ILE A 656 10.25 6.42 23.56
CA ILE A 656 11.56 6.47 22.93
C ILE A 656 11.70 7.72 22.05
N LEU A 657 10.66 8.13 21.31
CA LEU A 657 10.69 9.30 20.43
C LEU A 657 10.50 10.63 21.17
N SER A 658 9.76 10.65 22.27
CA SER A 658 9.61 11.87 23.10
C SER A 658 10.93 12.34 23.72
N SER A 659 11.87 11.42 23.98
CA SER A 659 13.22 11.75 24.44
C SER A 659 14.06 12.54 23.41
N VAL A 660 13.70 12.44 22.12
CA VAL A 660 14.39 13.10 21.00
C VAL A 660 13.79 14.47 20.69
N PHE A 661 12.48 14.66 20.92
CA PHE A 661 11.73 15.86 20.49
C PHE A 661 11.24 16.77 21.63
N GLY A 662 11.34 16.33 22.89
CA GLY A 662 11.01 17.13 24.07
C GLY A 662 9.72 16.71 24.78
N THR A 663 9.35 17.45 25.83
CA THR A 663 8.18 17.16 26.66
C THR A 663 6.92 17.83 26.11
N PRO A 664 5.78 17.11 25.96
CA PRO A 664 4.50 17.69 25.57
C PRO A 664 4.04 18.81 26.53
N ASP A 665 3.26 19.76 26.01
CA ASP A 665 2.68 20.86 26.78
C ASP A 665 1.45 20.42 27.61
N SER A 666 0.80 21.37 28.29
CA SER A 666 -0.37 21.11 29.14
C SER A 666 -1.60 20.58 28.38
N LEU A 667 -1.60 20.68 27.05
CA LEU A 667 -2.63 20.15 26.16
C LEU A 667 -2.20 18.81 25.53
N GLY A 668 -1.06 18.26 25.96
CA GLY A 668 -0.50 17.02 25.40
C GLY A 668 0.11 17.19 24.02
N GLN A 669 0.35 18.42 23.57
CA GLN A 669 0.87 18.71 22.24
C GLN A 669 2.38 18.95 22.28
N LEU A 670 3.09 18.54 21.24
CA LEU A 670 4.53 18.77 21.11
C LEU A 670 4.83 19.57 19.84
N TRP A 671 5.38 20.77 20.02
CA TRP A 671 5.88 21.61 18.94
C TRP A 671 7.35 21.29 18.68
N VAL A 672 7.65 20.71 17.53
CA VAL A 672 9.01 20.33 17.12
C VAL A 672 9.58 21.40 16.21
N GLY A 673 10.78 21.87 16.53
CA GLY A 673 11.49 22.84 15.70
C GLY A 673 11.95 22.24 14.38
N TYR A 674 11.66 22.91 13.27
CA TYR A 674 11.91 22.41 11.92
C TYR A 674 13.00 23.18 11.19
N SER A 675 12.96 24.51 11.22
CA SER A 675 13.97 25.36 10.57
C SER A 675 14.14 26.70 11.28
N ARG A 676 15.40 27.13 11.46
CA ARG A 676 15.75 28.43 12.03
C ARG A 676 16.74 29.17 11.13
N LEU A 677 16.58 30.48 11.06
CA LEU A 677 17.45 31.44 10.40
C LEU A 677 17.89 32.47 11.45
N ASP A 678 19.18 32.76 11.51
CA ASP A 678 19.79 33.81 12.34
C ASP A 678 20.65 34.78 11.52
#